data_AF-A0A419IWS5-F1
#
_entry.id   AF-A0A419IWS5-F1
#
_cell.length_a   1.000
_cell.length_b   1.000
_cell.length_c   1.000
_cell.angle_alpha   90.00
_cell.angle_beta   90.00
_cell.angle_gamma   90.00
#
_symmetry.space_group_name_H-M   'P 1'
#
loop_
_entity.id
_entity.type
_entity.pdbx_description
1 polymer ?
#
loop_
_entity_poly.entity_id
_entity_poly.type
_entity_poly.pdbx_seq_one_letter_code
_entity_poly.pdbx_strand_id
1 'polypeptide(L)'
;MDATSVYQISLIAAYIAGMVALFAPCCISYLFPAYLGNVFKERRHVLFMTLIYSLGIFTVMLPVVLGAKALSLLFFRLHDQTYLFGGLFMLAVAALSFLGIKLPLPHLSRSQTSQKHDVFGTFTLGIFSGITSACCAPVLIGVIALSSLTPTTFQALGVGAAYVLGMVTPLYIASVFIHKKNLLQKPILKKVVTQITIGKTVYPIFVANIVAAVIFAVTGILMIWLTSIGKLGMTVAESSVTKSINAVAVTISKYIAHLPGLDIIFVIIGVYLLYSFIQSMKKAEKIDAQTQYQCPMHPEVTSDSPGTCPKCGGMELVPVGQKMESGHQKHAHHDHGSHGHDMSSPSAAADFLRRFWTVTVLLIPLLLLTKTAFGFLGFADFAFRPYLQFAIASAIFYFGFIFFAHARHEIMARQYGMMTLVSLAVGAGYLFSAASTFLPQLTGEFYLEISTLIWVLLFGHYLEARSSTAAGDALSEVAKLLPKKALRLRGSLNDAQPDFEEVEITALKKDDIVQVKPGGKIPADGIIVKGSANVDEALISGESKPIQREEKDGVVAGSICVDGTLLVKLTRVGEHSTIGQIQTLIKTAQSTKPTAQALADRAARILTFTALTVALITVLIWSLIIGESLTFSITLAITVLVIACPHALGLAIPTVSTIATTLAVKHGLFIKNLQKLEIVRRIDYIVFDKTGTLTKGEFGVSEIVAKDTQKLLQLAASLESSSSHVIGAAIVKAAQGKKLKTSPVTHFKNIAGKGVSGTISGKKYVIGKPDLVQNSVWTDDFKRSFDELVTKGKTVVVVAHDKEMIGLIALSDGIKPEAKTAIAEIHKLGVKTAMLTGDNEQVARSVSDELGIDTYFANVLPEQKYTFIKKLQTAQSTKQRVMMVGDGINDAPALTQADVGVAIGAGTEVAVESGDIVLTRSNPQDVVALLVLARKVYTKMMQNLWWALGYNVVAIPAAAGLFIPFGFRLRPEIGAILMSLSSVIVVVNAFTLKRSKLSLD
;
A
#
# COMPACT_ATOMS: atom_id res chain seq x y z
N MET A 1 53.62 -22.25 -30.20
CA MET A 1 53.18 -21.33 -29.13
C MET A 1 52.51 -22.18 -28.08
N ASP A 2 52.93 -22.09 -26.82
CA ASP A 2 52.33 -22.86 -25.72
C ASP A 2 50.85 -22.47 -25.54
N ALA A 3 50.00 -23.43 -25.16
CA ALA A 3 48.55 -23.23 -25.03
C ALA A 3 48.17 -22.04 -24.11
N THR A 4 49.01 -21.74 -23.12
CA THR A 4 48.89 -20.59 -22.21
C THR A 4 49.13 -19.26 -22.92
N SER A 5 50.12 -19.18 -23.81
CA SER A 5 50.43 -17.98 -24.60
C SER A 5 49.33 -17.66 -25.61
N VAL A 6 48.72 -18.69 -26.23
CA VAL A 6 47.60 -18.55 -27.17
C VAL A 6 46.34 -18.05 -26.44
N TYR A 7 46.09 -18.53 -25.22
CA TYR A 7 44.95 -18.09 -24.42
C TYR A 7 45.07 -16.63 -23.96
N GLN A 8 46.24 -16.21 -23.48
CA GLN A 8 46.47 -14.82 -23.07
C GLN A 8 46.35 -13.83 -24.24
N ILE A 9 46.87 -14.21 -25.42
CA ILE A 9 46.71 -13.41 -26.64
C ILE A 9 45.23 -13.33 -27.04
N SER A 10 44.49 -14.43 -26.91
CA SER A 10 43.05 -14.47 -27.21
C SER A 10 42.22 -13.60 -26.26
N LEU A 11 42.58 -13.52 -24.97
CA LEU A 11 41.92 -12.64 -23.99
C LEU A 11 42.10 -11.16 -24.33
N ILE A 12 43.32 -10.74 -24.67
CA ILE A 12 43.62 -9.34 -24.99
C ILE A 12 43.04 -8.97 -26.35
N ALA A 13 43.17 -9.85 -27.35
CA ALA A 13 42.54 -9.69 -28.64
C ALA A 13 41.02 -9.58 -28.49
N ALA A 14 40.41 -10.37 -27.62
CA ALA A 14 38.99 -10.29 -27.33
C ALA A 14 38.59 -8.99 -26.62
N TYR A 15 39.35 -8.54 -25.62
CA TYR A 15 39.11 -7.27 -24.95
C TYR A 15 39.20 -6.07 -25.92
N ILE A 16 40.25 -6.02 -26.75
CA ILE A 16 40.41 -4.97 -27.76
C ILE A 16 39.33 -5.09 -28.83
N ALA A 17 39.02 -6.31 -29.30
CA ALA A 17 37.94 -6.55 -30.25
C ALA A 17 36.58 -6.13 -29.68
N GLY A 18 36.34 -6.31 -28.39
CA GLY A 18 35.19 -5.79 -27.67
C GLY A 18 35.15 -4.26 -27.68
N MET A 19 36.26 -3.58 -27.38
CA MET A 19 36.33 -2.11 -27.47
C MET A 19 36.02 -1.62 -28.89
N VAL A 20 36.52 -2.31 -29.92
CA VAL A 20 36.25 -2.01 -31.33
C VAL A 20 34.80 -2.35 -31.71
N ALA A 21 34.24 -3.41 -31.16
CA ALA A 21 32.87 -3.85 -31.41
C ALA A 21 31.81 -2.92 -30.80
N LEU A 22 32.17 -2.11 -29.81
CA LEU A 22 31.35 -0.98 -29.38
C LEU A 22 31.11 0.02 -30.54
N PHE A 23 32.05 0.11 -31.48
CA PHE A 23 31.90 0.92 -32.69
C PHE A 23 31.12 0.21 -33.81
N ALA A 24 30.60 -0.99 -33.55
CA ALA A 24 29.68 -1.63 -34.48
C ALA A 24 28.44 -0.73 -34.67
N PRO A 25 27.90 -0.63 -35.89
CA PRO A 25 26.89 0.37 -36.23
C PRO A 25 25.66 0.33 -35.32
N CYS A 26 25.23 -0.84 -34.86
CA CYS A 26 24.11 -0.99 -33.93
C CYS A 26 24.37 -0.47 -32.52
N CYS A 27 25.59 -0.66 -32.00
CA CYS A 27 25.99 -0.22 -30.67
C CYS A 27 26.14 1.31 -30.63
N ILE A 28 26.69 1.91 -31.69
CA ILE A 28 26.76 3.37 -31.86
C ILE A 28 25.38 3.97 -32.09
N SER A 29 24.51 3.31 -32.86
CA SER A 29 23.23 3.91 -33.27
C SER A 29 22.17 3.90 -32.19
N TYR A 30 22.12 2.84 -31.38
CA TYR A 30 21.07 2.67 -30.37
C TYR A 30 21.58 2.78 -28.94
N LEU A 31 22.70 2.13 -28.63
CA LEU A 31 23.15 1.99 -27.25
C LEU A 31 23.83 3.25 -26.74
N PHE A 32 24.82 3.75 -27.49
CA PHE A 32 25.61 4.92 -27.12
C PHE A 32 24.76 6.21 -26.94
N PRO A 33 23.78 6.51 -27.82
CA PRO A 33 22.99 7.73 -27.71
C PRO A 33 21.88 7.61 -26.67
N ALA A 34 21.28 6.42 -26.46
CA ALA A 34 20.34 6.17 -25.37
C ALA A 34 21.05 6.25 -24.00
N TYR A 35 22.29 5.75 -23.93
CA TYR A 35 23.14 5.84 -22.75
C TYR A 35 23.52 7.30 -22.43
N LEU A 36 23.97 8.06 -23.44
CA LEU A 36 24.20 9.51 -23.30
C LEU A 36 22.92 10.26 -22.93
N GLY A 37 21.76 9.90 -23.49
CA GLY A 37 20.45 10.50 -23.20
C GLY A 37 19.99 10.32 -21.75
N ASN A 38 20.19 9.14 -21.15
CA ASN A 38 19.84 8.86 -19.75
C ASN A 38 20.80 9.51 -18.75
N VAL A 39 22.08 9.70 -19.12
CA VAL A 39 23.09 10.41 -18.33
C VAL A 39 22.67 11.87 -18.02
N PHE A 40 21.77 12.47 -18.79
CA PHE A 40 21.30 13.84 -18.58
C PHE A 40 20.24 13.99 -17.46
N LYS A 41 19.61 12.92 -16.95
CA LYS A 41 18.51 13.05 -15.97
C LYS A 41 18.79 12.52 -14.56
N GLU A 42 19.55 11.43 -14.39
CA GLU A 42 19.77 10.88 -13.04
C GLU A 42 21.20 10.38 -12.82
N ARG A 43 21.93 11.06 -11.94
CA ARG A 43 23.37 10.82 -11.69
C ARG A 43 23.70 9.49 -11.01
N ARG A 44 22.74 8.82 -10.37
CA ARG A 44 23.02 7.71 -9.41
C ARG A 44 22.65 6.31 -9.91
N HIS A 45 21.73 6.17 -10.86
CA HIS A 45 21.24 4.87 -11.33
C HIS A 45 21.99 4.31 -12.56
N VAL A 46 22.82 5.14 -13.22
CA VAL A 46 23.48 4.78 -14.49
C VAL A 46 24.43 3.60 -14.30
N LEU A 47 25.30 3.64 -13.28
CA LEU A 47 26.27 2.59 -12.97
C LEU A 47 25.62 1.23 -12.65
N PHE A 48 24.49 1.25 -11.93
CA PHE A 48 23.72 0.06 -11.56
C PHE A 48 23.05 -0.57 -12.78
N MET A 49 22.47 0.24 -13.66
CA MET A 49 21.83 -0.24 -14.88
C MET A 49 22.85 -0.82 -15.89
N THR A 50 24.07 -0.27 -15.97
CA THR A 50 25.13 -0.81 -16.85
C THR A 50 25.59 -2.20 -16.41
N LEU A 51 25.66 -2.46 -15.10
CA LEU A 51 26.06 -3.77 -14.57
C LEU A 51 24.95 -4.81 -14.76
N ILE A 52 23.70 -4.46 -14.47
CA ILE A 52 22.53 -5.32 -14.71
C ILE A 52 22.37 -5.63 -16.20
N TYR A 53 22.60 -4.65 -17.06
CA TYR A 53 22.57 -4.82 -18.51
C TYR A 53 23.67 -5.78 -19.00
N SER A 54 24.90 -5.64 -18.50
CA SER A 54 26.02 -6.55 -18.81
C SER A 54 25.72 -8.00 -18.35
N LEU A 55 25.16 -8.16 -17.15
CA LEU A 55 24.75 -9.45 -16.59
C LEU A 55 23.57 -10.07 -17.38
N GLY A 56 22.66 -9.23 -17.86
CA GLY A 56 21.50 -9.61 -18.68
C GLY A 56 21.90 -10.06 -20.09
N ILE A 57 22.81 -9.35 -20.76
CA ILE A 57 23.37 -9.79 -22.05
C ILE A 57 24.09 -11.13 -21.88
N PHE A 58 24.88 -11.27 -20.83
CA PHE A 58 25.64 -12.50 -20.56
C PHE A 58 24.72 -13.72 -20.37
N THR A 59 23.62 -13.56 -19.64
CA THR A 59 22.64 -14.64 -19.41
C THR A 59 21.80 -14.98 -20.64
N VAL A 60 21.51 -14.00 -21.51
CA VAL A 60 20.77 -14.22 -22.77
C VAL A 60 21.67 -14.73 -23.91
N MET A 61 22.96 -14.38 -23.93
CA MET A 61 23.89 -14.86 -24.95
C MET A 61 24.21 -16.36 -24.81
N LEU A 62 24.25 -16.89 -23.58
CA LEU A 62 24.66 -18.27 -23.31
C LEU A 62 23.79 -19.32 -24.05
N PRO A 63 22.44 -19.21 -24.11
CA PRO A 63 21.60 -20.13 -24.88
C PRO A 63 21.58 -19.82 -26.39
N VAL A 64 21.77 -18.56 -26.80
CA VAL A 64 21.76 -18.13 -28.21
C VAL A 64 23.01 -18.60 -28.95
N VAL A 65 24.17 -18.61 -28.30
CA VAL A 65 25.42 -19.19 -28.82
C VAL A 65 25.26 -20.68 -29.17
N LEU A 66 24.40 -21.41 -28.43
CA LEU A 66 24.09 -22.83 -28.70
C LEU A 66 23.09 -23.03 -29.86
N GLY A 67 22.26 -22.03 -30.19
CA GLY A 67 21.25 -22.10 -31.26
C GLY A 67 21.65 -21.47 -32.61
N ALA A 68 22.71 -20.64 -32.66
CA ALA A 68 23.03 -19.77 -33.80
C ALA A 68 23.59 -20.47 -35.06
N LYS A 69 23.84 -21.79 -35.04
CA LYS A 69 24.34 -22.52 -36.22
C LYS A 69 23.31 -22.65 -37.35
N ALA A 70 22.02 -22.49 -37.05
CA ALA A 70 20.93 -22.64 -38.03
C ALA A 70 20.49 -21.32 -38.70
N LEU A 71 20.74 -20.16 -38.09
CA LEU A 71 20.20 -18.86 -38.55
C LEU A 71 21.21 -18.03 -39.39
N SER A 72 22.48 -18.43 -39.41
CA SER A 72 23.56 -17.67 -40.05
C SER A 72 23.40 -17.52 -41.56
N LEU A 73 22.69 -18.42 -42.23
CA LEU A 73 22.50 -18.40 -43.69
C LEU A 73 21.48 -17.36 -44.19
N LEU A 74 20.54 -16.91 -43.35
CA LEU A 74 19.51 -15.95 -43.74
C LEU A 74 20.00 -14.49 -43.66
N PHE A 75 20.88 -14.20 -42.68
CA PHE A 75 21.32 -12.84 -42.36
C PHE A 75 22.35 -12.28 -43.34
N PHE A 76 23.21 -13.14 -43.91
CA PHE A 76 24.18 -12.72 -44.92
C PHE A 76 23.54 -12.19 -46.21
N ARG A 77 22.27 -12.51 -46.46
CA ARG A 77 21.56 -12.11 -47.69
C ARG A 77 20.92 -10.71 -47.62
N LEU A 78 20.72 -10.17 -46.42
CA LEU A 78 19.97 -8.92 -46.20
C LEU A 78 20.82 -7.81 -45.53
N HIS A 79 22.13 -8.04 -45.39
CA HIS A 79 23.08 -7.13 -44.73
C HIS A 79 22.96 -5.67 -45.23
N ASP A 80 22.98 -5.47 -46.55
CA ASP A 80 22.99 -4.12 -47.12
C ASP A 80 21.67 -3.38 -46.91
N GLN A 81 20.55 -4.11 -46.97
CA GLN A 81 19.23 -3.54 -46.72
C GLN A 81 19.07 -3.09 -45.26
N THR A 82 19.62 -3.86 -44.32
CA THR A 82 19.57 -3.51 -42.89
C THR A 82 20.40 -2.27 -42.56
N TYR A 83 21.57 -2.10 -43.17
CA TYR A 83 22.43 -0.94 -42.95
C TYR A 83 21.86 0.34 -43.57
N LEU A 84 21.32 0.24 -44.79
CA LEU A 84 20.66 1.37 -45.44
C LEU A 84 19.44 1.84 -44.65
N PHE A 85 18.60 0.91 -44.21
CA PHE A 85 17.41 1.23 -43.43
C PHE A 85 17.78 1.82 -42.05
N GLY A 86 18.79 1.26 -41.37
CA GLY A 86 19.30 1.79 -40.10
C GLY A 86 19.89 3.19 -40.23
N GLY A 87 20.64 3.45 -41.30
CA GLY A 87 21.20 4.77 -41.59
C GLY A 87 20.12 5.83 -41.89
N LEU A 88 19.13 5.49 -42.73
CA LEU A 88 17.97 6.35 -43.01
C LEU A 88 17.14 6.65 -41.75
N PHE A 89 16.95 5.64 -40.89
CA PHE A 89 16.25 5.79 -39.63
C PHE A 89 17.02 6.73 -38.67
N MET A 90 18.35 6.62 -38.58
CA MET A 90 19.17 7.51 -37.76
C MET A 90 19.13 8.97 -38.24
N LEU A 91 19.07 9.19 -39.56
CA LEU A 91 18.83 10.53 -40.12
C LEU A 91 17.45 11.08 -39.74
N ALA A 92 16.41 10.23 -39.71
CA ALA A 92 15.07 10.63 -39.26
C ALA A 92 15.05 10.97 -37.76
N VAL A 93 15.74 10.18 -36.93
CA VAL A 93 15.89 10.46 -35.48
C VAL A 93 16.72 11.71 -35.23
N ALA A 94 17.74 11.98 -36.07
CA ALA A 94 18.50 13.24 -36.02
C ALA A 94 17.59 14.45 -36.26
N ALA A 95 16.71 14.37 -37.27
CA ALA A 95 15.74 15.44 -37.57
C ALA A 95 14.73 15.63 -36.42
N LEU A 96 14.18 14.55 -35.86
CA LEU A 96 13.27 14.62 -34.71
C LEU A 96 13.97 15.19 -33.45
N SER A 97 15.21 14.79 -33.20
CA SER A 97 16.03 15.29 -32.09
C SER A 97 16.33 16.78 -32.25
N PHE A 98 16.62 17.24 -33.47
CA PHE A 98 16.83 18.66 -33.78
C PHE A 98 15.57 19.50 -33.47
N LEU A 99 14.39 18.97 -33.80
CA LEU A 99 13.08 19.58 -33.50
C LEU A 99 12.69 19.51 -32.01
N GLY A 100 13.47 18.82 -31.17
CA GLY A 100 13.19 18.65 -29.75
C GLY A 100 12.03 17.70 -29.43
N ILE A 101 11.58 16.92 -30.41
CA ILE A 101 10.47 15.97 -30.28
C ILE A 101 11.02 14.69 -29.64
N LYS A 102 10.55 14.38 -28.42
CA LYS A 102 10.99 13.18 -27.68
C LYS A 102 10.04 12.02 -27.98
N LEU A 103 10.57 10.91 -28.49
CA LEU A 103 9.85 9.64 -28.57
C LEU A 103 9.74 9.05 -27.15
N PRO A 104 8.55 8.94 -26.54
CA PRO A 104 8.42 8.39 -25.20
C PRO A 104 8.69 6.87 -25.23
N LEU A 105 9.57 6.40 -24.33
CA LEU A 105 9.71 4.97 -24.06
C LEU A 105 8.46 4.46 -23.32
N PRO A 106 7.93 3.28 -23.66
CA PRO A 106 6.79 2.71 -22.94
C PRO A 106 7.22 2.39 -21.51
N HIS A 107 6.66 3.10 -20.54
CA HIS A 107 6.85 2.83 -19.12
C HIS A 107 5.60 2.15 -18.56
N LEU A 108 5.78 1.01 -17.90
CA LEU A 108 4.72 0.29 -17.18
C LEU A 108 4.44 1.00 -15.85
N SER A 109 3.79 2.15 -15.94
CA SER A 109 3.11 2.79 -14.81
C SER A 109 1.87 3.48 -15.37
N ARG A 110 0.73 2.80 -15.25
CA ARG A 110 -0.57 3.38 -15.58
C ARG A 110 -1.32 3.63 -14.28
N SER A 111 -1.49 4.91 -13.91
CA SER A 111 -2.71 5.34 -13.23
C SER A 111 -3.77 5.62 -14.30
N GLN A 112 -5.03 5.51 -13.89
CA GLN A 112 -6.19 5.24 -14.74
C GLN A 112 -6.43 6.27 -15.85
N THR A 113 -6.64 5.77 -17.07
CA THR A 113 -7.83 6.03 -17.89
C THR A 113 -7.99 4.87 -18.86
N SER A 114 -9.24 4.45 -19.08
CA SER A 114 -9.67 3.32 -19.90
C SER A 114 -8.99 3.29 -21.28
N GLN A 115 -8.40 2.16 -21.68
CA GLN A 115 -8.28 1.80 -23.10
C GLN A 115 -7.92 0.32 -23.25
N LYS A 116 -8.67 -0.32 -24.17
CA LYS A 116 -8.67 -1.72 -24.60
C LYS A 116 -7.28 -2.26 -24.95
N HIS A 117 -7.13 -3.58 -24.85
CA HIS A 117 -5.94 -4.33 -25.26
C HIS A 117 -5.49 -3.93 -26.68
N ASP A 118 -4.27 -3.43 -26.80
CA ASP A 118 -3.68 -2.98 -28.05
C ASP A 118 -2.75 -4.07 -28.61
N VAL A 119 -3.25 -4.83 -29.58
CA VAL A 119 -2.51 -5.85 -30.36
C VAL A 119 -1.29 -5.22 -31.06
N PHE A 120 -1.34 -3.91 -31.32
CA PHE A 120 -0.25 -3.15 -31.91
C PHE A 120 0.97 -3.06 -30.99
N GLY A 121 0.78 -3.06 -29.68
CA GLY A 121 1.85 -3.04 -28.67
C GLY A 121 2.63 -4.35 -28.61
N THR A 122 1.97 -5.49 -28.81
CA THR A 122 2.61 -6.82 -28.82
C THR A 122 3.37 -7.05 -30.13
N PHE A 123 2.82 -6.56 -31.25
CA PHE A 123 3.46 -6.61 -32.57
C PHE A 123 4.70 -5.71 -32.64
N THR A 124 4.64 -4.50 -32.08
CA THR A 124 5.80 -3.60 -31.99
C THR A 124 6.88 -4.14 -31.05
N LEU A 125 6.52 -4.82 -29.95
CA LEU A 125 7.49 -5.49 -29.08
C LEU A 125 8.22 -6.66 -29.78
N GLY A 126 7.49 -7.42 -30.61
CA GLY A 126 8.07 -8.49 -31.43
C GLY A 126 9.05 -7.98 -32.49
N ILE A 127 8.72 -6.87 -33.17
CA ILE A 127 9.61 -6.20 -34.13
C ILE A 127 10.85 -5.62 -33.41
N PHE A 128 10.66 -4.99 -32.24
CA PHE A 128 11.77 -4.46 -31.44
C PHE A 128 12.72 -5.55 -30.94
N SER A 129 12.17 -6.67 -30.47
CA SER A 129 12.94 -7.85 -30.05
C SER A 129 13.69 -8.47 -31.23
N GLY A 130 13.08 -8.49 -32.42
CA GLY A 130 13.72 -8.96 -33.66
C GLY A 130 14.88 -8.08 -34.12
N ILE A 131 14.71 -6.75 -34.11
CA ILE A 131 15.73 -5.77 -34.53
C ILE A 131 16.91 -5.73 -33.54
N THR A 132 16.65 -5.83 -32.24
CA THR A 132 17.69 -5.93 -31.21
C THR A 132 18.42 -7.28 -31.21
N SER A 133 17.76 -8.36 -31.63
CA SER A 133 18.43 -9.67 -31.80
C SER A 133 19.29 -9.74 -33.07
N ALA A 134 18.85 -9.09 -34.15
CA ALA A 134 19.59 -8.96 -35.42
C ALA A 134 20.94 -8.24 -35.27
N CYS A 135 20.97 -7.23 -34.40
CA CYS A 135 22.10 -6.32 -34.30
C CYS A 135 23.29 -6.91 -33.51
N CYS A 136 23.04 -7.92 -32.70
CA CYS A 136 24.07 -8.63 -31.94
C CYS A 136 24.87 -9.63 -32.79
N ALA A 137 24.48 -9.88 -34.05
CA ALA A 137 25.09 -10.93 -34.87
C ALA A 137 26.60 -10.72 -35.16
N PRO A 138 27.12 -9.53 -35.50
CA PRO A 138 28.57 -9.34 -35.73
C PRO A 138 29.39 -9.47 -34.44
N VAL A 139 28.84 -8.99 -33.33
CA VAL A 139 29.41 -9.14 -31.98
C VAL A 139 29.46 -10.61 -31.57
N LEU A 140 28.38 -11.34 -31.84
CA LEU A 140 28.27 -12.78 -31.58
C LEU A 140 29.25 -13.57 -32.46
N ILE A 141 29.41 -13.23 -33.73
CA ILE A 141 30.40 -13.87 -34.63
C ILE A 141 31.83 -13.63 -34.13
N GLY A 142 32.14 -12.41 -33.67
CA GLY A 142 33.46 -12.09 -33.10
C GLY A 142 33.75 -12.87 -31.82
N VAL A 143 32.79 -12.94 -30.90
CA VAL A 143 32.90 -13.73 -29.67
C VAL A 143 32.98 -15.23 -29.98
N ILE A 144 32.16 -15.76 -30.87
CA ILE A 144 32.18 -17.18 -31.27
C ILE A 144 33.51 -17.54 -31.93
N ALA A 145 34.02 -16.70 -32.85
CA ALA A 145 35.28 -16.95 -33.52
C ALA A 145 36.45 -16.98 -32.50
N LEU A 146 36.51 -16.01 -31.58
CA LEU A 146 37.57 -15.93 -30.58
C LEU A 146 37.45 -17.02 -29.50
N SER A 147 36.24 -17.34 -29.06
CA SER A 147 35.99 -18.43 -28.09
C SER A 147 36.25 -19.81 -28.70
N SER A 148 36.02 -20.00 -30.01
CA SER A 148 36.30 -21.27 -30.71
C SER A 148 37.79 -21.60 -30.85
N LEU A 149 38.66 -20.60 -30.68
CA LEU A 149 40.12 -20.79 -30.71
C LEU A 149 40.67 -21.29 -29.36
N THR A 150 39.83 -21.42 -28.33
CA THR A 150 40.26 -21.89 -27.01
C THR A 150 39.92 -23.37 -26.79
N PRO A 151 40.85 -24.18 -26.25
CA PRO A 151 40.69 -25.62 -26.11
C PRO A 151 39.75 -26.06 -24.96
N THR A 152 39.40 -25.17 -24.02
CA THR A 152 38.52 -25.51 -22.87
C THR A 152 37.39 -24.52 -22.70
N THR A 153 36.23 -25.01 -22.24
CA THR A 153 35.01 -24.21 -22.02
C THR A 153 35.22 -23.03 -21.06
N PHE A 154 36.11 -23.20 -20.08
CA PHE A 154 36.44 -22.14 -19.11
C PHE A 154 37.28 -21.03 -19.73
N GLN A 155 38.19 -21.38 -20.64
CA GLN A 155 38.94 -20.40 -21.44
C GLN A 155 38.03 -19.67 -22.44
N ALA A 156 37.10 -20.40 -23.07
CA ALA A 156 36.08 -19.80 -23.94
C ALA A 156 35.22 -18.77 -23.19
N LEU A 157 34.86 -19.08 -21.93
CA LEU A 157 34.14 -18.19 -21.02
C LEU A 157 34.97 -16.95 -20.66
N GLY A 158 36.26 -17.14 -20.36
CA GLY A 158 37.19 -16.04 -20.08
C GLY A 158 37.35 -15.08 -21.25
N VAL A 159 37.51 -15.61 -22.47
CA VAL A 159 37.58 -14.83 -23.72
C VAL A 159 36.27 -14.07 -23.98
N GLY A 160 35.12 -14.72 -23.77
CA GLY A 160 33.81 -14.07 -23.88
C GLY A 160 33.62 -12.95 -22.86
N ALA A 161 34.02 -13.16 -21.60
CA ALA A 161 33.97 -12.14 -20.56
C ALA A 161 34.90 -10.95 -20.85
N ALA A 162 36.12 -11.23 -21.31
CA ALA A 162 37.09 -10.19 -21.71
C ALA A 162 36.53 -9.34 -22.86
N TYR A 163 35.89 -9.96 -23.86
CA TYR A 163 35.23 -9.24 -24.94
C TYR A 163 34.13 -8.29 -24.46
N VAL A 164 33.25 -8.77 -23.57
CA VAL A 164 32.17 -7.95 -23.00
C VAL A 164 32.73 -6.81 -22.14
N LEU A 165 33.74 -7.08 -21.31
CA LEU A 165 34.43 -6.06 -20.53
C LEU A 165 35.08 -5.00 -21.44
N GLY A 166 35.65 -5.42 -22.56
CA GLY A 166 36.18 -4.54 -23.61
C GLY A 166 35.12 -3.57 -24.13
N MET A 167 33.91 -4.06 -24.44
CA MET A 167 32.79 -3.19 -24.87
C MET A 167 32.37 -2.18 -23.81
N VAL A 168 32.36 -2.56 -22.53
CA VAL A 168 31.85 -1.73 -21.43
C VAL A 168 32.87 -0.67 -20.98
N THR A 169 34.17 -0.95 -21.09
CA THR A 169 35.23 -0.08 -20.55
C THR A 169 35.22 1.35 -21.14
N PRO A 170 35.11 1.57 -22.47
CA PRO A 170 35.04 2.93 -23.04
C PRO A 170 33.83 3.72 -22.54
N LEU A 171 32.66 3.07 -22.40
CA LEU A 171 31.43 3.70 -21.88
C LEU A 171 31.60 4.13 -20.42
N TYR A 172 32.25 3.28 -19.61
CA TYR A 172 32.53 3.56 -18.22
C TYR A 172 33.50 4.76 -18.07
N ILE A 173 34.60 4.76 -18.83
CA ILE A 173 35.57 5.88 -18.83
C ILE A 173 34.90 7.19 -19.25
N ALA A 174 34.09 7.18 -20.31
CA ALA A 174 33.35 8.35 -20.76
C ALA A 174 32.38 8.87 -19.68
N SER A 175 31.63 7.97 -19.02
CA SER A 175 30.72 8.32 -17.92
C SER A 175 31.46 8.96 -16.74
N VAL A 176 32.59 8.38 -16.31
CA VAL A 176 33.40 8.91 -15.22
C VAL A 176 33.99 10.28 -15.58
N PHE A 177 34.48 10.46 -16.81
CA PHE A 177 35.04 11.73 -17.27
C PHE A 177 33.98 12.84 -17.34
N ILE A 178 32.79 12.54 -17.89
CA ILE A 178 31.65 13.47 -17.95
C ILE A 178 31.19 13.88 -16.55
N HIS A 179 31.15 12.92 -15.61
CA HIS A 179 30.78 13.20 -14.23
C HIS A 179 31.82 14.05 -13.51
N LYS A 180 33.11 13.71 -13.61
CA LYS A 180 34.20 14.39 -12.91
C LYS A 180 34.42 15.83 -13.39
N LYS A 181 34.22 16.10 -14.68
CA LYS A 181 34.29 17.47 -15.25
C LYS A 181 32.97 18.24 -15.19
N ASN A 182 31.93 17.67 -14.59
CA ASN A 182 30.61 18.29 -14.37
C ASN A 182 30.00 18.92 -15.65
N LEU A 183 30.31 18.33 -16.81
CA LEU A 183 30.01 18.92 -18.14
C LEU A 183 28.50 19.17 -18.33
N LEU A 184 27.66 18.29 -17.80
CA LEU A 184 26.19 18.31 -17.91
C LEU A 184 25.53 19.48 -17.16
N GLN A 185 26.25 20.14 -16.25
CA GLN A 185 25.77 21.31 -15.51
C GLN A 185 26.22 22.63 -16.10
N LYS A 186 27.02 22.64 -17.19
CA LYS A 186 27.47 23.89 -17.81
C LYS A 186 26.27 24.64 -18.40
N PRO A 187 26.10 25.95 -18.10
CA PRO A 187 24.93 26.73 -18.49
C PRO A 187 24.73 26.81 -20.02
N ILE A 188 25.81 26.66 -20.79
CA ILE A 188 25.78 26.62 -22.27
C ILE A 188 24.87 25.49 -22.80
N LEU A 189 24.84 24.32 -22.16
CA LEU A 189 24.05 23.17 -22.65
C LEU A 189 22.53 23.31 -22.39
N LYS A 190 22.13 24.20 -21.47
CA LYS A 190 20.73 24.48 -21.13
C LYS A 190 20.18 25.75 -21.78
N LYS A 191 21.00 26.45 -22.57
CA LYS A 191 20.58 27.67 -23.28
C LYS A 191 19.66 27.31 -24.45
N VAL A 192 18.51 27.99 -24.53
CA VAL A 192 17.61 27.89 -25.68
C VAL A 192 18.22 28.68 -26.83
N VAL A 193 18.43 28.03 -27.97
CA VAL A 193 19.05 28.65 -29.15
C VAL A 193 17.97 29.32 -30.01
N THR A 194 16.87 28.61 -30.26
CA THR A 194 15.73 29.06 -31.07
C THR A 194 14.44 28.35 -30.64
N GLN A 195 13.28 28.88 -31.03
CA GLN A 195 11.97 28.25 -30.82
C GLN A 195 11.30 28.07 -32.19
N ILE A 196 10.73 26.88 -32.43
CA ILE A 196 9.99 26.60 -33.67
C ILE A 196 8.53 26.32 -33.30
N THR A 197 7.61 26.99 -33.99
CA THR A 197 6.17 26.80 -33.81
C THR A 197 5.64 25.89 -34.90
N ILE A 198 5.10 24.73 -34.52
CA ILE A 198 4.43 23.80 -35.45
C ILE A 198 2.99 23.64 -34.97
N GLY A 199 2.03 24.16 -35.74
CA GLY A 199 0.63 24.22 -35.32
C GLY A 199 0.41 25.14 -34.11
N LYS A 200 -0.29 24.65 -33.07
CA LYS A 200 -0.56 25.40 -31.83
C LYS A 200 0.51 25.20 -30.74
N THR A 201 1.56 24.43 -31.01
CA THR A 201 2.53 24.01 -29.99
C THR A 201 3.91 24.59 -30.31
N VAL A 202 4.53 25.22 -29.31
CA VAL A 202 5.86 25.84 -29.42
C VAL A 202 6.90 24.89 -28.84
N TYR A 203 7.91 24.54 -29.65
CA TYR A 203 8.98 23.64 -29.25
C TYR A 203 10.29 24.42 -29.03
N PRO A 204 10.80 24.51 -27.78
CA PRO A 204 12.09 25.14 -27.51
C PRO A 204 13.25 24.22 -27.88
N ILE A 205 14.17 24.70 -28.72
CA ILE A 205 15.36 23.95 -29.15
C ILE A 205 16.55 24.34 -28.25
N PHE A 206 17.04 23.36 -27.50
CA PHE A 206 18.22 23.52 -26.63
C PHE A 206 19.50 23.18 -27.39
N VAL A 207 20.64 23.74 -26.98
CA VAL A 207 21.97 23.38 -27.52
C VAL A 207 22.20 21.86 -27.46
N ALA A 208 21.75 21.19 -26.39
CA ALA A 208 21.84 19.75 -26.24
C ALA A 208 21.12 18.95 -27.34
N ASN A 209 19.99 19.47 -27.84
CA ASN A 209 19.23 18.84 -28.92
C ASN A 209 19.99 18.91 -30.25
N ILE A 210 20.65 20.04 -30.51
CA ILE A 210 21.48 20.25 -31.70
C ILE A 210 22.70 19.31 -31.67
N VAL A 211 23.38 19.22 -30.53
CA VAL A 211 24.53 18.31 -30.37
C VAL A 211 24.11 16.86 -30.59
N ALA A 212 22.99 16.43 -30.01
CA ALA A 212 22.45 15.09 -30.22
C ALA A 212 22.10 14.84 -31.70
N ALA A 213 21.43 15.80 -32.35
CA ALA A 213 21.06 15.70 -33.77
C ALA A 213 22.29 15.57 -34.67
N VAL A 214 23.36 16.34 -34.44
CA VAL A 214 24.61 16.24 -35.21
C VAL A 214 25.24 14.87 -35.07
N ILE A 215 25.29 14.31 -33.85
CA ILE A 215 25.83 12.97 -33.60
C ILE A 215 25.02 11.91 -34.36
N PHE A 216 23.68 11.95 -34.28
CA PHE A 216 22.82 11.03 -35.01
C PHE A 216 22.96 11.19 -36.53
N ALA A 217 23.08 12.41 -37.03
CA ALA A 217 23.25 12.68 -38.46
C ALA A 217 24.57 12.13 -39.00
N VAL A 218 25.69 12.40 -38.32
CA VAL A 218 27.01 11.89 -38.69
C VAL A 218 27.02 10.37 -38.67
N THR A 219 26.42 9.75 -37.65
CA THR A 219 26.31 8.29 -37.54
C THR A 219 25.48 7.70 -38.67
N GLY A 220 24.32 8.30 -38.99
CA GLY A 220 23.46 7.87 -40.09
C GLY A 220 24.15 7.97 -41.45
N ILE A 221 24.84 9.08 -41.73
CA ILE A 221 25.63 9.28 -42.97
C ILE A 221 26.75 8.24 -43.07
N LEU A 222 27.47 7.99 -41.97
CA LEU A 222 28.53 6.99 -41.93
C LEU A 222 27.99 5.58 -42.23
N MET A 223 26.81 5.21 -41.71
CA MET A 223 26.19 3.92 -41.99
C MET A 223 25.76 3.76 -43.45
N ILE A 224 25.18 4.80 -44.04
CA ILE A 224 24.81 4.80 -45.46
C ILE A 224 26.08 4.70 -46.33
N TRP A 225 27.14 5.43 -45.96
CA TRP A 225 28.44 5.37 -46.64
C TRP A 225 29.08 3.98 -46.55
N LEU A 226 29.05 3.35 -45.38
CA LEU A 226 29.51 1.97 -45.17
C LEU A 226 28.71 0.97 -46.00
N THR A 227 27.41 1.22 -46.22
CA THR A 227 26.58 0.43 -47.14
C THR A 227 27.07 0.56 -48.59
N SER A 228 27.45 1.78 -49.00
CA SER A 228 27.99 2.03 -50.35
C SER A 228 29.36 1.38 -50.59
N ILE A 229 30.12 1.09 -49.53
CA ILE A 229 31.40 0.36 -49.60
C ILE A 229 31.17 -1.16 -49.59
N GLY A 230 29.97 -1.60 -49.18
CA GLY A 230 29.56 -3.00 -49.01
C GLY A 230 29.26 -3.73 -50.32
N LYS A 231 30.29 -4.03 -51.11
CA LYS A 231 30.38 -5.31 -51.84
C LYS A 231 31.52 -6.13 -51.23
N LEU A 232 31.42 -6.43 -49.94
CA LEU A 232 32.27 -7.44 -49.30
C LEU A 232 31.71 -8.85 -49.55
N GLY A 233 31.53 -9.16 -50.84
CA GLY A 233 31.45 -10.52 -51.33
C GLY A 233 32.84 -10.95 -51.76
N MET A 234 33.46 -11.84 -50.99
CA MET A 234 34.54 -12.74 -51.41
C MET A 234 35.76 -12.13 -52.12
N THR A 235 36.57 -11.30 -51.45
CA THR A 235 38.04 -11.24 -51.67
C THR A 235 38.72 -10.60 -50.45
N VAL A 236 38.65 -11.24 -49.29
CA VAL A 236 39.46 -10.85 -48.11
C VAL A 236 40.81 -11.55 -48.17
N ALA A 237 41.54 -11.25 -49.24
CA ALA A 237 42.99 -11.35 -49.24
C ALA A 237 43.48 -9.97 -49.69
N GLU A 238 44.17 -9.27 -48.78
CA GLU A 238 44.93 -8.03 -49.04
C GLU A 238 44.20 -6.68 -49.07
N SER A 239 43.49 -6.30 -47.99
CA SER A 239 43.36 -4.86 -47.70
C SER A 239 44.58 -4.38 -46.90
N SER A 240 45.14 -3.22 -47.26
CA SER A 240 46.31 -2.63 -46.57
C SER A 240 46.06 -2.40 -45.08
N VAL A 241 44.81 -2.09 -44.73
CA VAL A 241 44.34 -1.90 -43.36
C VAL A 241 44.47 -3.18 -42.55
N THR A 242 44.12 -4.34 -43.11
CA THR A 242 44.25 -5.63 -42.41
C THR A 242 45.71 -6.01 -42.20
N LYS A 243 46.61 -5.72 -43.15
CA LYS A 243 48.06 -5.91 -42.99
C LYS A 243 48.63 -4.99 -41.91
N SER A 244 48.23 -3.71 -41.86
CA SER A 244 48.68 -2.76 -40.83
C SER A 244 48.16 -3.14 -39.43
N ILE A 245 46.90 -3.56 -39.31
CA ILE A 245 46.34 -4.02 -38.04
C ILE A 245 47.06 -5.29 -37.56
N ASN A 246 47.32 -6.26 -38.43
CA ASN A 246 48.09 -7.45 -38.07
C ASN A 246 49.53 -7.13 -37.66
N ALA A 247 50.21 -6.21 -38.36
CA ALA A 247 51.57 -5.81 -38.00
C ALA A 247 51.63 -5.16 -36.61
N VAL A 248 50.66 -4.31 -36.28
CA VAL A 248 50.54 -3.69 -34.95
C VAL A 248 50.20 -4.75 -33.89
N ALA A 249 49.25 -5.65 -34.18
CA ALA A 249 48.86 -6.72 -33.26
C ALA A 249 50.02 -7.68 -32.94
N VAL A 250 50.83 -8.05 -33.94
CA VAL A 250 52.03 -8.89 -33.76
C VAL A 250 53.11 -8.16 -32.96
N THR A 251 53.27 -6.85 -33.17
CA THR A 251 54.23 -6.04 -32.40
C THR A 251 53.82 -5.94 -30.93
N ILE A 252 52.53 -5.67 -30.68
CA ILE A 252 51.97 -5.62 -29.31
C ILE A 252 52.05 -7.00 -28.64
N SER A 253 51.76 -8.08 -29.37
CA SER A 253 51.90 -9.47 -28.88
C SER A 253 53.32 -9.78 -28.43
N LYS A 254 54.34 -9.34 -29.16
CA LYS A 254 55.76 -9.53 -28.81
C LYS A 254 56.15 -8.83 -27.51
N TYR A 255 55.63 -7.63 -27.26
CA TYR A 255 55.91 -6.88 -26.04
C TYR A 255 55.18 -7.43 -24.82
N ILE A 256 53.98 -7.98 -25.01
CA ILE A 256 53.13 -8.45 -23.91
C ILE A 256 53.44 -9.89 -23.49
N ALA A 257 53.92 -10.74 -24.40
CA ALA A 257 54.25 -12.14 -24.12
C ALA A 257 55.35 -12.35 -23.07
N HIS A 258 56.04 -11.29 -22.60
CA HIS A 258 57.07 -11.35 -21.56
C HIS A 258 56.60 -10.88 -20.18
N LEU A 259 55.31 -10.54 -20.01
CA LEU A 259 54.73 -10.13 -18.73
C LEU A 259 53.87 -11.27 -18.13
N PRO A 260 54.42 -12.11 -17.24
CA PRO A 260 53.62 -13.13 -16.55
C PRO A 260 52.62 -12.49 -15.57
N GLY A 261 51.36 -12.97 -15.57
CA GLY A 261 50.34 -12.59 -14.57
C GLY A 261 49.28 -11.58 -15.01
N LEU A 262 49.12 -11.30 -16.30
CA LEU A 262 48.09 -10.37 -16.81
C LEU A 262 46.65 -10.82 -16.50
N ASP A 263 46.40 -12.12 -16.51
CA ASP A 263 45.18 -12.76 -16.04
C ASP A 263 44.87 -12.43 -14.57
N ILE A 264 45.88 -12.45 -13.72
CA ILE A 264 45.76 -12.06 -12.31
C ILE A 264 45.49 -10.55 -12.19
N ILE A 265 46.13 -9.71 -13.00
CA ILE A 265 45.92 -8.26 -13.02
C ILE A 265 44.47 -7.91 -13.41
N PHE A 266 43.89 -8.57 -14.41
CA PHE A 266 42.48 -8.35 -14.79
C PHE A 266 41.50 -8.80 -13.71
N VAL A 267 41.78 -9.91 -13.01
CA VAL A 267 40.99 -10.36 -11.86
C VAL A 267 41.12 -9.36 -10.70
N ILE A 268 42.32 -8.85 -10.40
CA ILE A 268 42.56 -7.84 -9.37
C ILE A 268 41.84 -6.53 -9.71
N ILE A 269 41.85 -6.08 -10.97
CA ILE A 269 41.11 -4.89 -11.40
C ILE A 269 39.59 -5.12 -11.25
N GLY A 270 39.08 -6.29 -11.61
CA GLY A 270 37.68 -6.66 -11.42
C GLY A 270 37.26 -6.67 -9.95
N VAL A 271 38.07 -7.28 -9.09
CA VAL A 271 37.86 -7.32 -7.63
C VAL A 271 37.99 -5.93 -7.00
N TYR A 272 38.93 -5.10 -7.46
CA TYR A 272 39.10 -3.73 -6.99
C TYR A 272 37.91 -2.83 -7.37
N LEU A 273 37.40 -2.96 -8.61
CA LEU A 273 36.19 -2.26 -9.05
C LEU A 273 34.96 -2.70 -8.23
N LEU A 274 34.83 -3.99 -7.93
CA LEU A 274 33.76 -4.52 -7.08
C LEU A 274 33.88 -4.05 -5.62
N TYR A 275 35.08 -4.04 -5.07
CA TYR A 275 35.36 -3.54 -3.71
C TYR A 275 35.11 -2.03 -3.59
N SER A 276 35.56 -1.24 -4.56
CA SER A 276 35.32 0.21 -4.62
C SER A 276 33.82 0.53 -4.69
N PHE A 277 33.05 -0.29 -5.41
CA PHE A 277 31.60 -0.20 -5.48
C PHE A 277 30.92 -0.48 -4.13
N ILE A 278 31.30 -1.55 -3.42
CA ILE A 278 30.78 -1.88 -2.08
C ILE A 278 31.10 -0.77 -1.07
N GLN A 279 32.29 -0.20 -1.13
CA GLN A 279 32.69 0.97 -0.32
C GLN A 279 31.83 2.21 -0.61
N SER A 280 31.55 2.48 -1.89
CA SER A 280 30.69 3.62 -2.27
C SER A 280 29.24 3.44 -1.81
N MET A 281 28.74 2.21 -1.72
CA MET A 281 27.43 1.89 -1.14
C MET A 281 27.39 2.13 0.38
N LYS A 282 28.43 1.71 1.12
CA LYS A 282 28.54 1.96 2.58
C LYS A 282 28.63 3.46 2.92
N LYS A 283 29.30 4.25 2.08
CA LYS A 283 29.48 5.70 2.32
C LYS A 283 28.18 6.50 2.10
N ALA A 284 27.23 5.97 1.33
CA ALA A 284 25.90 6.56 1.15
C ALA A 284 24.98 6.37 2.38
N GLU A 285 25.25 5.40 3.23
CA GLU A 285 24.46 5.07 4.44
C GLU A 285 24.90 5.92 5.66
N LYS A 286 26.11 6.48 5.64
CA LYS A 286 26.71 7.22 6.78
C LYS A 286 26.27 8.67 6.95
N ILE A 287 25.42 9.22 6.10
CA ILE A 287 24.99 10.63 6.18
C ILE A 287 23.79 10.84 7.13
N ASP A 288 23.25 9.78 7.73
CA ASP A 288 22.00 9.86 8.52
C ASP A 288 22.11 9.23 9.93
N ALA A 289 23.21 9.50 10.66
CA ALA A 289 23.46 8.90 11.98
C ALA A 289 23.64 9.94 13.10
N GLN A 290 22.53 10.44 13.63
CA GLN A 290 22.38 10.80 15.04
C GLN A 290 21.02 10.25 15.51
N THR A 291 21.00 8.98 15.92
CA THR A 291 19.77 8.33 16.38
C THR A 291 20.10 7.44 17.57
N GLN A 292 19.47 7.70 18.72
CA GLN A 292 19.59 6.88 19.92
C GLN A 292 18.73 5.61 19.78
N TYR A 293 19.22 4.48 20.27
CA TYR A 293 18.55 3.17 20.22
C TYR A 293 18.06 2.76 21.60
N GLN A 294 16.85 2.20 21.72
CA GLN A 294 16.23 1.82 22.99
C GLN A 294 15.58 0.43 22.90
N CYS A 295 15.58 -0.32 24.00
CA CYS A 295 14.88 -1.59 24.08
C CYS A 295 13.37 -1.39 24.29
N PRO A 296 12.48 -1.95 23.44
CA PRO A 296 11.03 -1.83 23.61
C PRO A 296 10.51 -2.38 24.94
N MET A 297 11.20 -3.39 25.49
CA MET A 297 10.85 -4.05 26.74
C MET A 297 11.48 -3.42 27.98
N HIS A 298 12.62 -2.73 27.83
CA HIS A 298 13.35 -2.09 28.93
C HIS A 298 13.73 -0.68 28.51
N PRO A 299 12.82 0.29 28.64
CA PRO A 299 13.07 1.67 28.21
C PRO A 299 14.29 2.30 28.89
N GLU A 300 14.69 1.88 30.09
CA GLU A 300 15.92 2.39 30.70
C GLU A 300 17.22 2.01 29.98
N VAL A 301 17.20 1.03 29.06
CA VAL A 301 18.38 0.60 28.29
C VAL A 301 18.43 1.39 26.98
N THR A 302 19.34 2.36 26.91
CA THR A 302 19.62 3.17 25.72
C THR A 302 21.07 2.99 25.25
N SER A 303 21.31 3.11 23.95
CA SER A 303 22.64 3.04 23.35
C SER A 303 22.74 3.99 22.15
N ASP A 304 23.90 4.61 21.97
CA ASP A 304 24.19 5.48 20.82
C ASP A 304 24.57 4.67 19.55
N SER A 305 24.55 3.34 19.65
CA SER A 305 24.84 2.41 18.56
C SER A 305 23.81 1.28 18.51
N PRO A 306 23.52 0.70 17.32
CA PRO A 306 22.71 -0.51 17.22
C PRO A 306 23.33 -1.63 18.04
N GLY A 307 22.50 -2.40 18.75
CA GLY A 307 22.98 -3.49 19.61
C GLY A 307 21.83 -4.29 20.19
N THR A 308 22.14 -5.26 21.03
CA THR A 308 21.14 -6.09 21.71
C THR A 308 21.02 -5.72 23.18
N CYS A 309 19.80 -5.66 23.70
CA CYS A 309 19.54 -5.36 25.09
C CYS A 309 20.09 -6.47 26.02
N PRO A 310 20.97 -6.11 26.99
CA PRO A 310 21.56 -7.06 27.92
C PRO A 310 20.58 -7.57 28.99
N LYS A 311 19.46 -6.87 29.24
CA LYS A 311 18.47 -7.26 30.27
C LYS A 311 17.45 -8.28 29.77
N CYS A 312 16.89 -8.12 28.57
CA CYS A 312 15.91 -9.06 28.02
C CYS A 312 16.52 -10.19 27.18
N GLY A 313 17.85 -10.33 27.23
CA GLY A 313 18.55 -11.50 26.67
C GLY A 313 18.66 -11.52 25.15
N GLY A 314 18.77 -10.37 24.49
CA GLY A 314 19.13 -10.31 23.06
C GLY A 314 18.20 -9.52 22.13
N MET A 315 17.22 -8.78 22.64
CA MET A 315 16.31 -8.00 21.79
C MET A 315 17.05 -6.82 21.16
N GLU A 316 16.91 -6.64 19.84
CA GLU A 316 17.59 -5.60 19.09
C GLU A 316 17.06 -4.21 19.52
N LEU A 317 17.97 -3.30 19.83
CA LEU A 317 17.65 -1.93 20.21
C LEU A 317 17.12 -1.20 18.97
N VAL A 318 15.95 -0.59 19.07
CA VAL A 318 15.26 0.07 17.96
C VAL A 318 15.50 1.58 18.05
N PRO A 319 15.71 2.29 16.94
CA PRO A 319 15.90 3.74 16.96
C PRO A 319 14.69 4.45 17.56
N VAL A 320 14.94 5.28 18.56
CA VAL A 320 13.92 6.13 19.18
C VAL A 320 13.65 7.29 18.24
N GLY A 321 12.45 7.33 17.67
CA GLY A 321 11.93 8.55 17.04
C GLY A 321 11.90 9.68 18.07
N GLN A 322 12.54 10.81 17.75
CA GLN A 322 12.73 12.02 18.54
C GLN A 322 11.70 12.19 19.69
N LYS A 323 12.15 12.08 20.94
CA LYS A 323 11.31 12.36 22.11
C LYS A 323 11.31 13.84 22.46
N MET A 324 10.10 14.36 22.65
CA MET A 324 9.76 15.44 23.57
C MET A 324 10.26 15.11 24.99
N GLU A 325 10.94 16.06 25.62
CA GLU A 325 11.07 16.10 27.08
C GLU A 325 9.82 16.78 27.67
N SER A 326 9.17 16.14 28.66
CA SER A 326 8.86 16.75 29.96
C SER A 326 8.06 15.81 30.87
N GLY A 327 8.53 15.65 32.12
CA GLY A 327 7.74 16.00 33.31
C GLY A 327 6.60 15.09 33.79
N HIS A 328 6.95 14.20 34.73
CA HIS A 328 6.21 13.80 35.93
C HIS A 328 4.94 12.90 35.91
N GLN A 329 5.08 11.88 36.77
CA GLN A 329 4.15 11.30 37.75
C GLN A 329 3.55 9.90 37.50
N LYS A 330 3.87 9.05 38.49
CA LYS A 330 3.62 7.63 38.67
C LYS A 330 2.11 7.33 38.76
N HIS A 331 1.61 6.41 37.94
CA HIS A 331 0.60 5.44 38.38
C HIS A 331 0.80 4.12 37.65
N ALA A 332 0.84 3.05 38.44
CA ALA A 332 1.03 1.68 38.00
C ALA A 332 -0.29 1.12 37.46
N HIS A 333 -0.28 0.68 36.21
CA HIS A 333 -1.24 -0.30 35.70
C HIS A 333 -0.48 -1.36 34.91
N HIS A 334 -0.57 -2.58 35.41
CA HIS A 334 -0.10 -3.79 34.76
C HIS A 334 -0.93 -4.04 33.51
N ASP A 335 -0.32 -3.92 32.33
CA ASP A 335 -0.93 -4.35 31.08
C ASP A 335 -0.04 -5.43 30.43
N HIS A 336 -0.55 -6.66 30.48
CA HIS A 336 0.05 -7.84 29.87
C HIS A 336 -0.55 -8.05 28.49
N GLY A 337 0.29 -8.07 27.44
CA GLY A 337 -0.08 -8.74 26.20
C GLY A 337 0.20 -7.95 24.91
N SER A 338 1.48 -7.84 24.54
CA SER A 338 1.90 -7.40 23.20
C SER A 338 2.90 -8.41 22.64
N HIS A 339 2.37 -9.48 22.04
CA HIS A 339 3.16 -10.37 21.17
C HIS A 339 2.56 -10.33 19.77
N GLY A 340 3.10 -9.41 18.99
CA GLY A 340 2.97 -9.29 17.55
C GLY A 340 4.27 -8.63 17.09
N HIS A 341 5.27 -9.44 16.77
CA HIS A 341 6.57 -8.96 16.29
C HIS A 341 6.35 -8.17 15.01
N ASP A 342 6.94 -6.99 14.94
CA ASP A 342 6.78 -6.00 13.88
C ASP A 342 7.51 -6.44 12.58
N MET A 343 7.08 -7.56 12.02
CA MET A 343 7.47 -8.07 10.69
C MET A 343 6.89 -7.21 9.55
N SER A 344 6.05 -6.25 9.89
CA SER A 344 5.30 -5.36 9.02
C SER A 344 6.04 -4.06 8.68
N SER A 345 7.31 -3.91 9.07
CA SER A 345 8.08 -2.70 8.81
C SER A 345 8.83 -2.77 7.45
N PRO A 346 8.96 -1.64 6.72
CA PRO A 346 9.78 -1.58 5.50
C PRO A 346 11.23 -2.01 5.71
N SER A 347 11.78 -1.82 6.91
CA SER A 347 13.12 -2.24 7.31
C SER A 347 13.26 -3.76 7.41
N ALA A 348 12.26 -4.46 7.97
CA ALA A 348 12.26 -5.92 8.04
C ALA A 348 12.27 -6.56 6.64
N ALA A 349 11.45 -6.05 5.71
CA ALA A 349 11.46 -6.52 4.32
C ALA A 349 12.84 -6.34 3.65
N ALA A 350 13.52 -5.22 3.91
CA ALA A 350 14.85 -4.99 3.37
C ALA A 350 15.90 -5.97 3.94
N ASP A 351 15.82 -6.34 5.22
CA ASP A 351 16.74 -7.32 5.82
C ASP A 351 16.58 -8.71 5.22
N PHE A 352 15.34 -9.22 5.10
CA PHE A 352 15.09 -10.52 4.46
C PHE A 352 15.56 -10.54 3.00
N LEU A 353 15.40 -9.43 2.25
CA LEU A 353 15.90 -9.31 0.89
C LEU A 353 17.43 -9.34 0.82
N ARG A 354 18.12 -8.66 1.75
CA ARG A 354 19.60 -8.67 1.86
C ARG A 354 20.12 -10.07 2.15
N ARG A 355 19.50 -10.78 3.10
CA ARG A 355 19.85 -12.17 3.43
C ARG A 355 19.59 -13.11 2.25
N PHE A 356 18.44 -12.97 1.59
CA PHE A 356 18.08 -13.76 0.41
C PHE A 356 19.15 -13.67 -0.69
N TRP A 357 19.60 -12.47 -1.05
CA TRP A 357 20.63 -12.29 -2.07
C TRP A 357 21.99 -12.83 -1.62
N THR A 358 22.36 -12.62 -0.35
CA THR A 358 23.60 -13.18 0.21
C THR A 358 23.60 -14.71 0.13
N VAL A 359 22.50 -15.35 0.54
CA VAL A 359 22.34 -16.81 0.44
C VAL A 359 22.32 -17.26 -1.02
N THR A 360 21.70 -16.51 -1.94
CA THR A 360 21.71 -16.82 -3.38
C THR A 360 23.13 -16.92 -3.92
N VAL A 361 24.00 -15.97 -3.54
CA VAL A 361 25.41 -15.96 -3.95
C VAL A 361 26.17 -17.16 -3.38
N LEU A 362 25.89 -17.56 -2.14
CA LEU A 362 26.51 -18.73 -1.49
C LEU A 362 25.94 -20.07 -1.99
N LEU A 363 24.71 -20.10 -2.48
CA LEU A 363 24.06 -21.29 -3.03
C LEU A 363 24.72 -21.75 -4.33
N ILE A 364 25.20 -20.81 -5.16
CA ILE A 364 25.88 -21.11 -6.43
C ILE A 364 27.12 -22.00 -6.23
N PRO A 365 28.13 -21.63 -5.41
CA PRO A 365 29.28 -22.49 -5.17
C PRO A 365 28.90 -23.80 -4.46
N LEU A 366 27.90 -23.79 -3.57
CA LEU A 366 27.40 -25.02 -2.94
C LEU A 366 26.83 -26.01 -3.97
N LEU A 367 26.02 -25.52 -4.92
CA LEU A 367 25.44 -26.31 -5.99
C LEU A 367 26.52 -26.86 -6.93
N LEU A 368 27.53 -26.03 -7.26
CA LEU A 368 28.67 -26.46 -8.06
C LEU A 368 29.49 -27.56 -7.39
N LEU A 369 29.52 -27.63 -6.05
CA LEU A 369 30.25 -28.64 -5.27
C LEU A 369 29.52 -29.98 -5.09
N THR A 370 28.31 -30.13 -5.61
CA THR A 370 27.57 -31.40 -5.57
C THR A 370 28.21 -32.45 -6.49
N LYS A 371 28.12 -33.74 -6.12
CA LYS A 371 28.69 -34.84 -6.90
C LYS A 371 28.20 -34.87 -8.35
N THR A 372 26.93 -34.56 -8.56
CA THR A 372 26.29 -34.48 -9.87
C THR A 372 26.85 -33.33 -10.71
N ALA A 373 27.01 -32.13 -10.13
CA ALA A 373 27.57 -30.99 -10.83
C ALA A 373 29.06 -31.18 -11.15
N PHE A 374 29.86 -31.68 -10.19
CA PHE A 374 31.29 -31.97 -10.39
C PHE A 374 31.51 -32.99 -11.50
N GLY A 375 30.71 -34.07 -11.52
CA GLY A 375 30.76 -35.09 -12.57
C GLY A 375 30.35 -34.56 -13.94
N PHE A 376 29.32 -33.70 -14.01
CA PHE A 376 28.90 -33.05 -15.25
C PHE A 376 29.94 -32.05 -15.78
N LEU A 377 30.67 -31.39 -14.88
CA LEU A 377 31.75 -30.44 -15.20
C LEU A 377 33.08 -31.12 -15.56
N GLY A 378 33.17 -32.46 -15.46
CA GLY A 378 34.35 -33.24 -15.84
C GLY A 378 35.52 -33.18 -14.84
N PHE A 379 35.28 -32.72 -13.61
CA PHE A 379 36.30 -32.69 -12.55
C PHE A 379 36.29 -34.00 -11.75
N ALA A 380 37.47 -34.52 -11.41
CA ALA A 380 37.60 -35.65 -10.49
C ALA A 380 37.18 -35.24 -9.07
N ASP A 381 36.45 -36.12 -8.36
CA ASP A 381 36.11 -35.90 -6.95
C ASP A 381 37.40 -35.84 -6.11
N PHE A 382 37.44 -34.94 -5.13
CA PHE A 382 38.62 -34.73 -4.27
C PHE A 382 38.21 -34.78 -2.79
N ALA A 383 39.11 -35.30 -1.95
CA ALA A 383 38.82 -35.60 -0.54
C ALA A 383 38.34 -34.38 0.28
N PHE A 384 38.71 -33.15 -0.12
CA PHE A 384 38.33 -31.92 0.60
C PHE A 384 36.94 -31.37 0.21
N ARG A 385 36.28 -31.92 -0.81
CA ARG A 385 34.98 -31.44 -1.31
C ARG A 385 33.88 -31.42 -0.24
N PRO A 386 33.67 -32.48 0.57
CA PRO A 386 32.63 -32.49 1.61
C PRO A 386 32.86 -31.44 2.70
N TYR A 387 34.12 -31.19 3.09
CA TYR A 387 34.46 -30.15 4.06
C TYR A 387 34.19 -28.74 3.53
N LEU A 388 34.40 -28.52 2.23
CA LEU A 388 34.08 -27.24 1.58
C LEU A 388 32.56 -27.04 1.47
N GLN A 389 31.81 -28.11 1.16
CA GLN A 389 30.34 -28.08 1.20
C GLN A 389 29.83 -27.76 2.59
N PHE A 390 30.39 -28.40 3.63
CA PHE A 390 30.07 -28.10 5.03
C PHE A 390 30.33 -26.62 5.35
N ALA A 391 31.51 -26.08 5.03
CA ALA A 391 31.85 -24.69 5.32
C ALA A 391 30.87 -23.68 4.68
N ILE A 392 30.52 -23.87 3.40
CA ILE A 392 29.56 -23.00 2.71
C ILE A 392 28.15 -23.18 3.28
N ALA A 393 27.74 -24.42 3.55
CA ALA A 393 26.44 -24.69 4.16
C ALA A 393 26.33 -24.11 5.58
N SER A 394 27.39 -24.14 6.39
CA SER A 394 27.45 -23.47 7.69
C SER A 394 27.30 -21.95 7.57
N ALA A 395 27.90 -21.34 6.54
CA ALA A 395 27.72 -19.92 6.27
C ALA A 395 26.27 -19.59 5.90
N ILE A 396 25.61 -20.42 5.08
CA ILE A 396 24.19 -20.27 4.76
C ILE A 396 23.32 -20.46 6.00
N PHE A 397 23.62 -21.47 6.82
CA PHE A 397 22.93 -21.76 8.07
C PHE A 397 22.98 -20.58 9.05
N TYR A 398 24.11 -19.87 9.12
CA TYR A 398 24.25 -18.64 9.92
C TYR A 398 23.24 -17.56 9.49
N PHE A 399 23.04 -17.34 8.20
CA PHE A 399 22.02 -16.39 7.72
C PHE A 399 20.58 -16.85 8.04
N GLY A 400 20.37 -18.17 8.14
CA GLY A 400 19.13 -18.80 8.59
C GLY A 400 18.92 -18.81 10.12
N PHE A 401 19.91 -18.39 10.92
CA PHE A 401 19.82 -18.38 12.39
C PHE A 401 18.66 -17.51 12.92
N ILE A 402 18.21 -16.54 12.13
CA ILE A 402 17.03 -15.72 12.42
C ILE A 402 15.79 -16.58 12.73
N PHE A 403 15.60 -17.72 12.07
CA PHE A 403 14.46 -18.61 12.32
C PHE A 403 14.52 -19.25 13.71
N PHE A 404 15.72 -19.63 14.17
CA PHE A 404 15.94 -20.20 15.50
C PHE A 404 15.71 -19.18 16.61
N ALA A 405 16.11 -17.93 16.39
CA ALA A 405 15.83 -16.84 17.32
C ALA A 405 14.32 -16.64 17.51
N HIS A 406 13.55 -16.66 16.42
CA HIS A 406 12.09 -16.57 16.49
C HIS A 406 11.45 -17.82 17.11
N ALA A 407 11.93 -19.02 16.78
CA ALA A 407 11.44 -20.27 17.36
C ALA A 407 11.64 -20.33 18.88
N ARG A 408 12.79 -19.85 19.39
CA ARG A 408 13.03 -19.73 20.82
C ARG A 408 11.94 -18.90 21.49
N HIS A 409 11.54 -17.80 20.87
CA HIS A 409 10.48 -16.94 21.39
C HIS A 409 9.10 -17.61 21.33
N GLU A 410 8.76 -18.30 20.23
CA GLU A 410 7.53 -19.10 20.12
C GLU A 410 7.42 -20.15 21.24
N ILE A 411 8.52 -20.85 21.53
CA ILE A 411 8.58 -21.87 22.59
C ILE A 411 8.41 -21.22 23.98
N MET A 412 9.11 -20.12 24.25
CA MET A 412 9.00 -19.40 25.52
C MET A 412 7.57 -18.87 25.74
N ALA A 413 6.91 -18.42 24.68
CA ALA A 413 5.53 -17.95 24.71
C ALA A 413 4.49 -19.09 24.73
N ARG A 414 4.91 -20.36 24.67
CA ARG A 414 4.04 -21.55 24.52
C ARG A 414 3.09 -21.46 23.30
N GLN A 415 3.53 -20.77 22.25
CA GLN A 415 2.82 -20.58 21.00
C GLN A 415 3.59 -21.31 19.88
N TYR A 416 3.62 -22.64 19.96
CA TYR A 416 4.23 -23.46 18.91
C TYR A 416 3.58 -23.17 17.56
N GLY A 417 4.39 -22.74 16.60
CA GLY A 417 3.94 -22.27 15.30
C GLY A 417 4.89 -22.60 14.16
N MET A 418 5.01 -21.66 13.24
CA MET A 418 5.76 -21.79 12.00
C MET A 418 7.27 -21.86 12.25
N MET A 419 7.81 -20.99 13.12
CA MET A 419 9.25 -20.87 13.30
C MET A 419 9.83 -22.08 14.01
N THR A 420 9.07 -22.69 14.93
CA THR A 420 9.45 -23.95 15.58
C THR A 420 9.57 -25.12 14.60
N LEU A 421 8.63 -25.30 13.66
CA LEU A 421 8.71 -26.34 12.63
C LEU A 421 9.91 -26.14 11.71
N VAL A 422 10.08 -24.91 11.22
CA VAL A 422 11.19 -24.55 10.31
C VAL A 422 12.53 -24.80 11.00
N SER A 423 12.69 -24.34 12.24
CA SER A 423 13.93 -24.51 12.98
C SER A 423 14.23 -25.98 13.28
N LEU A 424 13.20 -26.79 13.53
CA LEU A 424 13.37 -28.23 13.70
C LEU A 424 13.81 -28.91 12.40
N ALA A 425 13.17 -28.59 11.27
CA ALA A 425 13.50 -29.17 9.96
C ALA A 425 14.91 -28.77 9.49
N VAL A 426 15.22 -27.47 9.52
CA VAL A 426 16.53 -26.91 9.14
C VAL A 426 17.62 -27.40 10.10
N GLY A 427 17.33 -27.40 11.41
CA GLY A 427 18.27 -27.86 12.43
C GLY A 427 18.58 -29.35 12.32
N ALA A 428 17.57 -30.21 12.22
CA ALA A 428 17.76 -31.65 12.09
C ALA A 428 18.50 -32.02 10.80
N GLY A 429 18.13 -31.44 9.66
CA GLY A 429 18.79 -31.70 8.38
C GLY A 429 20.24 -31.20 8.33
N TYR A 430 20.51 -30.02 8.89
CA TYR A 430 21.88 -29.49 8.99
C TYR A 430 22.75 -30.36 9.92
N LEU A 431 22.24 -30.71 11.11
CA LEU A 431 22.99 -31.55 12.07
C LEU A 431 23.27 -32.94 11.50
N PHE A 432 22.30 -33.56 10.80
CA PHE A 432 22.52 -34.85 10.13
C PHE A 432 23.61 -34.75 9.05
N SER A 433 23.57 -33.71 8.22
CA SER A 433 24.56 -33.50 7.15
C SER A 433 25.96 -33.17 7.71
N ALA A 434 26.02 -32.41 8.80
CA ALA A 434 27.26 -32.17 9.54
C ALA A 434 27.82 -33.48 10.09
N ALA A 435 26.99 -34.31 10.73
CA ALA A 435 27.41 -35.60 11.26
C ALA A 435 27.92 -36.53 10.16
N SER A 436 27.24 -36.63 9.00
CA SER A 436 27.68 -37.47 7.87
C SER A 436 29.00 -37.04 7.25
N THR A 437 29.38 -35.76 7.36
CA THR A 437 30.67 -35.26 6.86
C THR A 437 31.84 -35.75 7.72
N PHE A 438 31.63 -35.95 9.03
CA PHE A 438 32.69 -36.40 9.95
C PHE A 438 32.60 -37.90 10.31
N LEU A 439 31.45 -38.53 10.09
CA LEU A 439 31.20 -39.94 10.38
C LEU A 439 30.94 -40.71 9.08
N PRO A 440 31.94 -41.41 8.51
CA PRO A 440 31.83 -42.11 7.22
C PRO A 440 30.76 -43.21 7.18
N GLN A 441 30.27 -43.66 8.34
CA GLN A 441 29.25 -44.69 8.49
C GLN A 441 27.84 -44.17 8.15
N LEU A 442 27.64 -42.84 8.18
CA LEU A 442 26.39 -42.19 7.80
C LEU A 442 26.47 -41.75 6.33
N THR A 443 25.66 -42.38 5.47
CA THR A 443 25.67 -42.10 4.02
C THR A 443 24.50 -41.19 3.63
N GLY A 444 24.76 -39.91 3.37
CA GLY A 444 23.77 -38.96 2.85
C GLY A 444 24.07 -37.51 3.25
N GLU A 445 23.99 -36.57 2.30
CA GLU A 445 24.29 -35.15 2.52
C GLU A 445 23.06 -34.33 2.09
N PHE A 446 22.47 -33.54 3.00
CA PHE A 446 21.30 -32.69 2.72
C PHE A 446 21.65 -31.19 2.66
N TYR A 447 22.91 -30.86 2.43
CA TYR A 447 23.36 -29.47 2.46
C TYR A 447 22.66 -28.60 1.42
N LEU A 448 22.41 -29.14 0.22
CA LEU A 448 21.74 -28.40 -0.85
C LEU A 448 20.25 -28.21 -0.52
N GLU A 449 19.59 -29.25 -0.04
CA GLU A 449 18.17 -29.28 0.31
C GLU A 449 17.88 -28.31 1.46
N ILE A 450 18.69 -28.31 2.51
CA ILE A 450 18.52 -27.39 3.65
C ILE A 450 18.88 -25.94 3.27
N SER A 451 19.91 -25.75 2.43
CA SER A 451 20.28 -24.40 1.97
C SER A 451 19.25 -23.80 1.01
N THR A 452 18.70 -24.61 0.10
CA THR A 452 17.59 -24.20 -0.78
C THR A 452 16.32 -23.93 0.01
N LEU A 453 16.05 -24.72 1.06
CA LEU A 453 14.95 -24.44 1.98
C LEU A 453 15.12 -23.08 2.68
N ILE A 454 16.27 -22.79 3.28
CA ILE A 454 16.57 -21.47 3.88
C ILE A 454 16.38 -20.35 2.85
N TRP A 455 16.85 -20.55 1.63
CA TRP A 455 16.73 -19.58 0.54
C TRP A 455 15.26 -19.27 0.19
N VAL A 456 14.41 -20.29 0.01
CA VAL A 456 12.98 -20.09 -0.28
C VAL A 456 12.26 -19.44 0.92
N LEU A 457 12.59 -19.83 2.15
CA LEU A 457 11.97 -19.27 3.36
C LEU A 457 12.29 -17.78 3.53
N LEU A 458 13.54 -17.37 3.28
CA LEU A 458 13.93 -15.95 3.30
C LEU A 458 13.14 -15.15 2.26
N PHE A 459 12.92 -15.72 1.07
CA PHE A 459 12.09 -15.08 0.05
C PHE A 459 10.61 -15.01 0.45
N GLY A 460 10.09 -16.09 1.05
CA GLY A 460 8.73 -16.15 1.56
C GLY A 460 8.44 -15.06 2.60
N HIS A 461 9.32 -14.90 3.60
CA HIS A 461 9.20 -13.85 4.61
C HIS A 461 9.42 -12.44 4.04
N TYR A 462 10.27 -12.29 3.02
CA TYR A 462 10.35 -11.03 2.27
C TYR A 462 9.00 -10.68 1.62
N LEU A 463 8.38 -11.64 0.91
CA LEU A 463 7.07 -11.43 0.31
C LEU A 463 6.00 -11.14 1.36
N GLU A 464 6.07 -11.79 2.52
CA GLU A 464 5.19 -11.54 3.66
C GLU A 464 5.31 -10.09 4.17
N ALA A 465 6.52 -9.65 4.50
CA ALA A 465 6.78 -8.30 4.99
C ALA A 465 6.40 -7.23 3.95
N ARG A 466 6.71 -7.46 2.66
CA ARG A 466 6.37 -6.55 1.56
C ARG A 466 4.86 -6.50 1.26
N SER A 467 4.17 -7.63 1.34
CA SER A 467 2.73 -7.67 1.07
C SER A 467 1.92 -7.07 2.20
N SER A 468 2.34 -7.23 3.45
CA SER A 468 1.73 -6.55 4.61
C SER A 468 1.87 -5.02 4.51
N THR A 469 3.06 -4.52 4.14
CA THR A 469 3.25 -3.07 3.90
C THR A 469 2.46 -2.55 2.70
N ALA A 470 2.34 -3.33 1.61
CA ALA A 470 1.54 -2.97 0.45
C ALA A 470 0.01 -3.03 0.68
N ALA A 471 -0.44 -3.74 1.72
CA ALA A 471 -1.85 -3.79 2.11
C ALA A 471 -2.37 -2.39 2.45
N GLY A 472 -1.51 -1.50 2.96
CA GLY A 472 -1.71 -0.06 3.10
C GLY A 472 -1.56 0.40 4.54
N ASP A 473 -0.98 1.58 4.74
CA ASP A 473 -0.95 2.23 6.05
C ASP A 473 -2.09 3.26 6.14
N ALA A 474 -3.18 2.87 6.81
CA ALA A 474 -4.34 3.74 7.03
C ALA A 474 -3.95 5.02 7.79
N LEU A 475 -2.93 4.96 8.67
CA LEU A 475 -2.44 6.14 9.40
C LEU A 475 -1.73 7.11 8.45
N SER A 476 -0.94 6.61 7.49
CA SER A 476 -0.28 7.45 6.49
C SER A 476 -1.29 8.20 5.61
N GLU A 477 -2.38 7.55 5.20
CA GLU A 477 -3.42 8.19 4.40
C GLU A 477 -4.16 9.29 5.18
N VAL A 478 -4.45 9.06 6.46
CA VAL A 478 -5.05 10.08 7.33
C VAL A 478 -4.06 11.21 7.64
N ALA A 479 -2.79 10.90 7.89
CA ALA A 479 -1.76 11.91 8.18
C ALA A 479 -1.54 12.87 7.00
N LYS A 480 -1.72 12.42 5.75
CA LYS A 480 -1.68 13.29 4.56
C LYS A 480 -2.78 14.36 4.56
N LEU A 481 -3.84 14.20 5.36
CA LEU A 481 -4.92 15.18 5.48
C LEU A 481 -4.48 16.42 6.26
N LEU A 482 -3.44 16.34 7.10
CA LEU A 482 -2.94 17.47 7.85
C LEU A 482 -1.76 18.16 7.12
N PRO A 483 -1.62 19.49 7.25
CA PRO A 483 -0.40 20.17 6.82
C PRO A 483 0.75 19.83 7.79
N LYS A 484 1.99 19.87 7.30
CA LYS A 484 3.17 19.71 8.18
C LYS A 484 3.38 20.93 9.08
N LYS A 485 3.12 22.12 8.53
CA LYS A 485 3.32 23.41 9.18
C LYS A 485 2.06 24.26 9.14
N ALA A 486 1.94 25.18 10.11
CA ALA A 486 0.86 26.14 10.22
C ALA A 486 1.43 27.56 10.45
N LEU A 487 0.70 28.57 9.99
CA LEU A 487 1.02 29.98 10.24
C LEU A 487 0.32 30.44 11.51
N ARG A 488 1.04 30.49 12.63
CA ARG A 488 0.52 30.97 13.91
C ARG A 488 0.72 32.47 14.04
N LEU A 489 -0.29 33.18 14.54
CA LEU A 489 -0.20 34.60 14.87
C LEU A 489 0.73 34.80 16.08
N ARG A 490 1.67 35.73 15.95
CA ARG A 490 2.57 36.16 17.02
C ARG A 490 2.11 37.54 17.51
N GLY A 491 1.64 37.64 18.76
CA GLY A 491 1.13 38.89 19.33
C GLY A 491 -0.40 38.97 19.35
N SER A 492 -0.96 40.18 19.29
CA SER A 492 -2.41 40.41 19.41
C SER A 492 -3.06 40.64 18.04
N LEU A 493 -4.33 40.24 17.91
CA LEU A 493 -5.12 40.46 16.68
C LEU A 493 -5.37 41.95 16.40
N ASN A 494 -5.13 42.82 17.39
CA ASN A 494 -5.33 44.27 17.33
C ASN A 494 -4.07 45.06 16.92
N ASP A 495 -2.95 44.40 16.66
CA ASP A 495 -1.74 45.07 16.19
C ASP A 495 -1.91 45.58 14.75
N ALA A 496 -1.33 46.75 14.44
CA ALA A 496 -1.47 47.42 13.15
C ALA A 496 -0.94 46.57 11.96
N GLN A 497 -0.06 45.61 12.25
CA GLN A 497 0.40 44.57 11.33
C GLN A 497 0.50 43.24 12.08
N PRO A 498 -0.43 42.29 11.89
CA PRO A 498 -0.33 40.98 12.49
C PRO A 498 0.87 40.21 11.92
N ASP A 499 1.80 39.81 12.79
CA ASP A 499 2.97 39.00 12.44
C ASP A 499 2.63 37.50 12.54
N PHE A 500 3.11 36.70 11.57
CA PHE A 500 2.82 35.27 11.50
C PHE A 500 4.12 34.48 11.45
N GLU A 501 4.26 33.53 12.37
CA GLU A 501 5.37 32.59 12.38
C GLU A 501 4.95 31.21 11.85
N GLU A 502 5.81 30.59 11.06
CA GLU A 502 5.59 29.23 10.56
C GLU A 502 6.07 28.22 11.61
N VAL A 503 5.15 27.45 12.18
CA VAL A 503 5.43 26.45 13.21
C VAL A 503 5.02 25.06 12.74
N GLU A 504 5.71 24.02 13.23
CA GLU A 504 5.27 22.63 13.03
C GLU A 504 3.91 22.42 13.73
N ILE A 505 3.06 21.57 13.15
CA ILE A 505 1.70 21.32 13.65
C ILE A 505 1.68 20.83 15.12
N THR A 506 2.74 20.14 15.56
CA THR A 506 2.91 19.64 16.93
C THR A 506 3.18 20.74 17.96
N ALA A 507 3.58 21.94 17.52
CA ALA A 507 3.83 23.08 18.39
C ALA A 507 2.57 23.93 18.65
N LEU A 508 1.46 23.64 17.96
CA LEU A 508 0.19 24.34 18.13
C LEU A 508 -0.46 23.99 19.46
N LYS A 509 -0.98 25.01 20.14
CA LYS A 509 -1.71 24.88 21.40
C LYS A 509 -3.16 25.30 21.23
N LYS A 510 -4.00 24.86 22.18
CA LYS A 510 -5.38 25.36 22.30
C LYS A 510 -5.34 26.89 22.45
N ASP A 511 -6.32 27.56 21.87
CA ASP A 511 -6.46 29.02 21.79
C ASP A 511 -5.45 29.75 20.89
N ASP A 512 -4.47 29.06 20.28
CA ASP A 512 -3.63 29.65 19.23
C ASP A 512 -4.50 30.10 18.05
N ILE A 513 -4.10 31.19 17.41
CA ILE A 513 -4.78 31.71 16.21
C ILE A 513 -3.91 31.41 15.00
N VAL A 514 -4.47 30.69 14.03
CA VAL A 514 -3.78 30.31 12.81
C VAL A 514 -4.40 30.97 11.58
N GLN A 515 -3.56 31.38 10.65
CA GLN A 515 -3.99 31.87 9.34
C GLN A 515 -4.03 30.73 8.33
N VAL A 516 -5.18 30.54 7.71
CA VAL A 516 -5.38 29.60 6.61
C VAL A 516 -5.60 30.39 5.32
N LYS A 517 -4.67 30.26 4.39
CA LYS A 517 -4.71 30.91 3.07
C LYS A 517 -5.59 30.11 2.08
N PRO A 518 -6.02 30.71 0.96
CA PRO A 518 -6.71 29.97 -0.11
C PRO A 518 -5.88 28.77 -0.58
N GLY A 519 -6.52 27.62 -0.76
CA GLY A 519 -5.88 26.33 -1.06
C GLY A 519 -5.17 25.66 0.14
N GLY A 520 -5.13 26.33 1.29
CA GLY A 520 -4.51 25.83 2.52
C GLY A 520 -5.40 24.84 3.27
N LYS A 521 -4.76 23.92 3.98
CA LYS A 521 -5.45 22.96 4.87
C LYS A 521 -5.56 23.52 6.27
N ILE A 522 -6.70 23.31 6.92
CA ILE A 522 -6.93 23.70 8.30
C ILE A 522 -6.14 22.74 9.21
N PRO A 523 -5.21 23.23 10.06
CA PRO A 523 -4.30 22.35 10.80
C PRO A 523 -4.94 21.65 12.01
N ALA A 524 -5.96 22.24 12.62
CA ALA A 524 -6.62 21.72 13.81
C ALA A 524 -8.05 22.28 13.91
N ASP A 525 -8.90 21.70 14.77
CA ASP A 525 -10.29 22.16 14.89
C ASP A 525 -10.36 23.52 15.56
N GLY A 526 -11.27 24.38 15.12
CA GLY A 526 -11.34 25.75 15.60
C GLY A 526 -12.60 26.49 15.23
N ILE A 527 -12.64 27.77 15.62
CA ILE A 527 -13.72 28.71 15.30
C ILE A 527 -13.12 29.86 14.49
N ILE A 528 -13.81 30.27 13.43
CA ILE A 528 -13.38 31.41 12.60
C ILE A 528 -13.57 32.69 13.42
N VAL A 529 -12.47 33.41 13.64
CA VAL A 529 -12.48 34.72 14.32
C VAL A 529 -12.60 35.86 13.31
N LYS A 530 -12.04 35.68 12.11
CA LYS A 530 -12.06 36.72 11.07
C LYS A 530 -12.00 36.10 9.68
N GLY A 531 -12.79 36.65 8.76
CA GLY A 531 -12.83 36.24 7.35
C GLY A 531 -14.01 35.32 6.99
N SER A 532 -14.21 35.12 5.70
CA SER A 532 -15.22 34.23 5.13
C SER A 532 -14.63 33.49 3.93
N ALA A 533 -15.01 32.22 3.78
CA ALA A 533 -14.46 31.31 2.79
C ALA A 533 -15.41 30.14 2.52
N ASN A 534 -15.34 29.56 1.33
CA ASN A 534 -15.86 28.23 1.10
C ASN A 534 -14.84 27.20 1.59
N VAL A 535 -15.29 26.27 2.41
CA VAL A 535 -14.46 25.20 2.99
C VAL A 535 -14.90 23.86 2.42
N ASP A 536 -13.95 23.15 1.83
CA ASP A 536 -14.14 21.78 1.36
C ASP A 536 -13.84 20.80 2.50
N GLU A 537 -14.91 20.20 3.01
CA GLU A 537 -14.89 19.18 4.06
C GLU A 537 -15.06 17.75 3.48
N ALA A 538 -15.04 17.56 2.15
CA ALA A 538 -15.42 16.32 1.48
C ALA A 538 -14.63 15.08 1.96
N LEU A 539 -13.38 15.26 2.37
CA LEU A 539 -12.53 14.16 2.86
C LEU A 539 -12.94 13.64 4.25
N ILE A 540 -13.75 14.40 5.00
CA ILE A 540 -14.14 14.09 6.39
C ILE A 540 -15.65 13.90 6.48
N SER A 541 -16.42 14.86 5.95
CA SER A 541 -17.88 14.83 5.93
C SER A 541 -18.45 14.05 4.75
N GLY A 542 -17.66 13.79 3.70
CA GLY A 542 -18.13 13.13 2.48
C GLY A 542 -19.03 13.99 1.59
N GLU A 543 -19.33 15.23 1.98
CA GLU A 543 -20.13 16.15 1.18
C GLU A 543 -19.29 16.74 0.04
N SER A 544 -19.69 16.52 -1.21
CA SER A 544 -18.86 16.90 -2.37
C SER A 544 -18.92 18.40 -2.72
N LYS A 545 -19.75 19.20 -2.05
CA LYS A 545 -19.87 20.64 -2.29
C LYS A 545 -19.21 21.41 -1.15
N PRO A 546 -18.33 22.38 -1.45
CA PRO A 546 -17.80 23.28 -0.43
C PRO A 546 -18.92 24.00 0.32
N ILE A 547 -18.75 24.12 1.63
CA ILE A 547 -19.69 24.78 2.53
C ILE A 547 -19.17 26.18 2.82
N GLN A 548 -20.01 27.20 2.66
CA GLN A 548 -19.65 28.57 3.03
C GLN A 548 -19.57 28.68 4.56
N ARG A 549 -18.45 29.21 5.06
CA ARG A 549 -18.18 29.44 6.48
C ARG A 549 -17.83 30.90 6.72
N GLU A 550 -18.40 31.47 7.77
CA GLU A 550 -18.20 32.88 8.16
C GLU A 550 -17.72 33.00 9.61
N GLU A 551 -17.53 34.23 10.08
CA GLU A 551 -17.11 34.48 11.45
C GLU A 551 -18.06 33.82 12.47
N LYS A 552 -17.48 33.19 13.49
CA LYS A 552 -18.12 32.36 14.52
C LYS A 552 -18.51 30.95 14.10
N ASP A 553 -18.36 30.59 12.83
CA ASP A 553 -18.55 29.19 12.43
C ASP A 553 -17.38 28.31 12.85
N GLY A 554 -17.69 27.04 13.14
CA GLY A 554 -16.71 26.01 13.41
C GLY A 554 -16.08 25.46 12.14
N VAL A 555 -14.80 25.11 12.21
CA VAL A 555 -14.05 24.46 11.14
C VAL A 555 -13.29 23.24 11.67
N VAL A 556 -13.15 22.23 10.80
CA VAL A 556 -12.59 20.93 11.16
C VAL A 556 -11.18 20.76 10.57
N ALA A 557 -10.27 20.15 11.34
CA ALA A 557 -8.91 19.83 10.93
C ALA A 557 -8.88 18.99 9.64
N GLY A 558 -8.02 19.33 8.69
CA GLY A 558 -7.86 18.64 7.41
C GLY A 558 -8.77 19.14 6.27
N SER A 559 -9.76 19.98 6.59
CA SER A 559 -10.58 20.66 5.57
C SER A 559 -9.74 21.64 4.75
N ILE A 560 -10.15 21.91 3.51
CA ILE A 560 -9.42 22.77 2.59
C ILE A 560 -10.16 24.10 2.44
N CYS A 561 -9.49 25.21 2.75
CA CYS A 561 -10.00 26.53 2.42
C CYS A 561 -9.93 26.73 0.90
N VAL A 562 -11.07 26.81 0.20
CA VAL A 562 -11.11 26.89 -1.26
C VAL A 562 -10.74 28.30 -1.73
N ASP A 563 -11.36 29.30 -1.12
CA ASP A 563 -11.20 30.72 -1.43
C ASP A 563 -11.19 31.56 -0.15
N GLY A 564 -10.67 32.79 -0.22
CA GLY A 564 -10.59 33.66 0.96
C GLY A 564 -9.50 33.27 1.97
N THR A 565 -9.31 34.10 2.99
CA THR A 565 -8.35 33.85 4.08
C THR A 565 -9.09 33.82 5.40
N LEU A 566 -8.86 32.77 6.18
CA LEU A 566 -9.48 32.57 7.48
C LEU A 566 -8.46 32.76 8.60
N LEU A 567 -8.84 33.48 9.65
CA LEU A 567 -8.18 33.43 10.95
C LEU A 567 -8.98 32.51 11.86
N VAL A 568 -8.40 31.38 12.22
CA VAL A 568 -9.06 30.33 12.98
C VAL A 568 -8.43 30.26 14.37
N LYS A 569 -9.25 30.40 15.41
CA LYS A 569 -8.84 30.15 16.79
C LYS A 569 -9.01 28.67 17.09
N LEU A 570 -7.92 28.00 17.45
CA LEU A 570 -7.90 26.56 17.68
C LEU A 570 -8.61 26.21 18.98
N THR A 571 -9.52 25.25 18.91
CA THR A 571 -10.28 24.72 20.06
C THR A 571 -9.78 23.36 20.49
N ARG A 572 -9.41 22.49 19.53
CA ARG A 572 -8.87 21.15 19.76
C ARG A 572 -7.66 20.91 18.89
N VAL A 573 -6.53 20.55 19.49
CA VAL A 573 -5.22 20.37 18.83
C VAL A 573 -4.62 19.00 19.14
N GLY A 574 -3.71 18.52 18.30
CA GLY A 574 -3.04 17.23 18.49
C GLY A 574 -4.02 16.06 18.53
N GLU A 575 -3.87 15.16 19.50
CA GLU A 575 -4.71 13.97 19.70
C GLU A 575 -6.19 14.29 19.97
N HIS A 576 -6.49 15.50 20.45
CA HIS A 576 -7.86 15.95 20.73
C HIS A 576 -8.59 16.50 19.50
N SER A 577 -7.89 16.81 18.40
CA SER A 577 -8.51 17.23 17.14
C SER A 577 -9.29 16.08 16.49
N THR A 578 -10.27 16.37 15.61
CA THR A 578 -11.02 15.33 14.89
C THR A 578 -10.10 14.34 14.16
N ILE A 579 -9.07 14.82 13.47
CA ILE A 579 -8.10 13.94 12.79
C ILE A 579 -7.21 13.19 13.79
N GLY A 580 -6.82 13.82 14.91
CA GLY A 580 -6.08 13.16 15.98
C GLY A 580 -6.85 12.01 16.62
N GLN A 581 -8.14 12.22 16.91
CA GLN A 581 -9.02 11.17 17.42
C GLN A 581 -9.16 10.02 16.42
N ILE A 582 -9.29 10.33 15.12
CA ILE A 582 -9.28 9.33 14.05
C ILE A 582 -7.98 8.51 14.07
N GLN A 583 -6.82 9.15 14.20
CA GLN A 583 -5.53 8.45 14.28
C GLN A 583 -5.46 7.52 15.50
N THR A 584 -5.91 7.99 16.66
CA THR A 584 -5.99 7.19 17.89
C THR A 584 -6.93 5.99 17.72
N LEU A 585 -8.08 6.17 17.09
CA LEU A 585 -9.01 5.08 16.77
C LEU A 585 -8.38 4.05 15.83
N ILE A 586 -7.69 4.48 14.77
CA ILE A 586 -6.99 3.56 13.84
C ILE A 586 -5.89 2.79 14.56
N LYS A 587 -5.10 3.46 15.40
CA LYS A 587 -4.04 2.84 16.19
C LYS A 587 -4.60 1.79 17.17
N THR A 588 -5.72 2.11 17.81
CA THR A 588 -6.45 1.18 18.69
C THR A 588 -7.00 0.01 17.89
N ALA A 589 -7.55 0.24 16.70
CA ALA A 589 -8.04 -0.81 15.82
C ALA A 589 -6.94 -1.80 15.42
N GLN A 590 -5.77 -1.28 15.03
CA GLN A 590 -4.62 -2.08 14.62
C GLN A 590 -4.05 -2.92 15.77
N SER A 591 -4.20 -2.48 17.03
CA SER A 591 -3.79 -3.28 18.19
C SER A 591 -4.81 -4.36 18.56
N THR A 592 -6.06 -4.25 18.12
CA THR A 592 -7.08 -5.30 18.33
C THR A 592 -6.94 -6.45 17.33
N LYS A 593 -6.87 -7.69 17.84
CA LYS A 593 -6.80 -8.90 17.01
C LYS A 593 -8.20 -9.44 16.70
N PRO A 594 -8.57 -9.71 15.43
CA PRO A 594 -9.83 -10.37 15.10
C PRO A 594 -9.93 -11.78 15.71
N THR A 595 -11.13 -12.28 15.96
CA THR A 595 -11.33 -13.66 16.42
C THR A 595 -10.90 -14.68 15.36
N ALA A 596 -10.96 -14.32 14.07
CA ALA A 596 -10.40 -15.12 12.98
C ALA A 596 -8.88 -15.34 13.12
N GLN A 597 -8.14 -14.41 13.75
CA GLN A 597 -6.71 -14.59 14.02
C GLN A 597 -6.49 -15.66 15.09
N ALA A 598 -7.31 -15.70 16.14
CA ALA A 598 -7.25 -16.76 17.15
C ALA A 598 -7.56 -18.15 16.54
N LEU A 599 -8.45 -18.21 15.54
CA LEU A 599 -8.70 -19.44 14.78
C LEU A 599 -7.46 -19.85 13.96
N ALA A 600 -6.80 -18.90 13.30
CA ALA A 600 -5.56 -19.14 12.58
C ALA A 600 -4.44 -19.62 13.52
N ASP A 601 -4.25 -18.99 14.68
CA ASP A 601 -3.26 -19.38 15.69
C ASP A 601 -3.52 -20.80 16.22
N ARG A 602 -4.80 -21.14 16.46
CA ARG A 602 -5.19 -22.50 16.87
C ARG A 602 -4.93 -23.51 15.78
N ALA A 603 -5.25 -23.18 14.53
CA ALA A 603 -5.02 -24.05 13.39
C ALA A 603 -3.52 -24.28 13.14
N ALA A 604 -2.68 -23.24 13.26
CA ALA A 604 -1.23 -23.34 13.18
C ALA A 604 -0.69 -24.33 14.20
N ARG A 605 -1.12 -24.21 15.47
CA ARG A 605 -0.70 -25.11 16.55
C ARG A 605 -1.08 -26.56 16.27
N ILE A 606 -2.33 -26.81 15.87
CA ILE A 606 -2.80 -28.16 15.54
C ILE A 606 -2.00 -28.75 14.37
N LEU A 607 -1.76 -27.95 13.33
CA LEU A 607 -0.99 -28.36 12.15
C LEU A 607 0.45 -28.73 12.54
N THR A 608 1.09 -27.93 13.39
CA THR A 608 2.45 -28.19 13.88
C THR A 608 2.58 -29.54 14.59
N PHE A 609 1.67 -29.84 15.53
CA PHE A 609 1.70 -31.13 16.20
C PHE A 609 1.36 -32.29 15.26
N THR A 610 0.38 -32.09 14.37
CA THR A 610 0.01 -33.11 13.37
C THR A 610 1.19 -33.44 12.45
N ALA A 611 1.90 -32.42 11.95
CA ALA A 611 3.05 -32.59 11.08
C ALA A 611 4.21 -33.31 11.78
N LEU A 612 4.49 -32.96 13.04
CA LEU A 612 5.52 -33.62 13.84
C LEU A 612 5.19 -35.11 14.04
N THR A 613 3.96 -35.43 14.40
CA THR A 613 3.49 -36.81 14.57
C THR A 613 3.58 -37.58 13.27
N VAL A 614 3.10 -37.01 12.15
CA VAL A 614 3.18 -37.67 10.82
C VAL A 614 4.63 -37.86 10.38
N ALA A 615 5.51 -36.87 10.60
CA ALA A 615 6.93 -37.00 10.27
C ALA A 615 7.59 -38.14 11.05
N LEU A 616 7.31 -38.26 12.35
CA LEU A 616 7.81 -39.36 13.18
C LEU A 616 7.28 -40.72 12.71
N ILE A 617 5.98 -40.82 12.46
CA ILE A 617 5.34 -42.04 11.92
C ILE A 617 5.95 -42.40 10.56
N THR A 618 6.20 -41.41 9.70
CA THR A 618 6.83 -41.62 8.39
C THR A 618 8.20 -42.26 8.55
N VAL A 619 9.04 -41.77 9.47
CA VAL A 619 10.34 -42.39 9.72
C VAL A 619 10.17 -43.84 10.19
N LEU A 620 9.30 -44.09 11.16
CA LEU A 620 9.10 -45.43 11.73
C LEU A 620 8.58 -46.43 10.71
N ILE A 621 7.55 -46.08 9.91
CA ILE A 621 6.96 -46.99 8.92
C ILE A 621 7.97 -47.31 7.81
N TRP A 622 8.59 -46.28 7.21
CA TRP A 622 9.49 -46.49 6.08
C TRP A 622 10.78 -47.21 6.48
N SER A 623 11.33 -46.94 7.66
CA SER A 623 12.56 -47.60 8.11
C SER A 623 12.33 -48.99 8.72
N LEU A 624 11.32 -49.16 9.58
CA LEU A 624 11.15 -50.41 10.35
C LEU A 624 10.20 -51.41 9.69
N ILE A 625 9.15 -50.95 9.00
CA ILE A 625 8.13 -51.83 8.40
C ILE A 625 8.47 -52.14 6.95
N ILE A 626 8.79 -51.13 6.15
CA ILE A 626 9.09 -51.27 4.72
C ILE A 626 10.56 -51.69 4.51
N GLY A 627 11.46 -51.28 5.40
CA GLY A 627 12.88 -51.60 5.33
C GLY A 627 13.69 -50.69 4.40
N GLU A 628 13.18 -49.50 4.08
CA GLU A 628 13.90 -48.49 3.29
C GLU A 628 15.03 -47.84 4.10
N SER A 629 15.98 -47.24 3.39
CA SER A 629 17.12 -46.55 4.03
C SER A 629 16.67 -45.45 5.01
N LEU A 630 17.43 -45.29 6.10
CA LEU A 630 17.18 -44.23 7.10
C LEU A 630 17.20 -42.84 6.45
N THR A 631 18.06 -42.63 5.45
CA THR A 631 18.18 -41.39 4.71
C THR A 631 16.94 -41.10 3.86
N PHE A 632 16.37 -42.11 3.21
CA PHE A 632 15.10 -41.99 2.50
C PHE A 632 13.96 -41.61 3.44
N SER A 633 13.87 -42.29 4.58
CA SER A 633 12.84 -42.08 5.62
C SER A 633 12.91 -40.67 6.22
N ILE A 634 14.12 -40.20 6.55
CA ILE A 634 14.38 -38.84 7.04
C ILE A 634 14.05 -37.80 5.96
N THR A 635 14.33 -38.08 4.68
CA THR A 635 13.96 -37.17 3.58
C THR A 635 12.46 -36.94 3.51
N LEU A 636 11.65 -38.01 3.61
CA LEU A 636 10.19 -37.89 3.62
C LEU A 636 9.70 -37.14 4.87
N ALA A 637 10.28 -37.41 6.03
CA ALA A 637 9.94 -36.69 7.27
C ALA A 637 10.25 -35.19 7.18
N ILE A 638 11.42 -34.81 6.65
CA ILE A 638 11.77 -33.41 6.39
C ILE A 638 10.78 -32.80 5.39
N THR A 639 10.40 -33.54 4.33
CA THR A 639 9.40 -33.07 3.36
C THR A 639 8.05 -32.80 4.02
N VAL A 640 7.61 -33.66 4.96
CA VAL A 640 6.38 -33.47 5.76
C VAL A 640 6.46 -32.20 6.60
N LEU A 641 7.58 -31.99 7.30
CA LEU A 641 7.77 -30.80 8.13
C LEU A 641 7.80 -29.51 7.29
N VAL A 642 8.45 -29.54 6.13
CA VAL A 642 8.53 -28.40 5.21
C VAL A 642 7.17 -28.06 4.63
N ILE A 643 6.44 -29.05 4.10
CA ILE A 643 5.16 -28.81 3.44
C ILE A 643 4.07 -28.37 4.42
N ALA A 644 4.17 -28.77 5.68
CA ALA A 644 3.22 -28.38 6.72
C ALA A 644 3.42 -26.94 7.21
N CYS A 645 4.44 -26.23 6.73
CA CYS A 645 4.77 -24.91 7.25
C CYS A 645 3.75 -23.84 6.81
N PRO A 646 2.98 -23.23 7.72
CA PRO A 646 1.82 -22.42 7.37
C PRO A 646 2.17 -20.93 7.12
N HIS A 647 3.08 -20.63 6.19
CA HIS A 647 3.48 -19.22 5.91
C HIS A 647 2.31 -18.33 5.52
N ALA A 648 1.44 -18.84 4.66
CA ALA A 648 0.27 -18.10 4.19
C ALA A 648 -0.72 -17.77 5.33
N LEU A 649 -0.70 -18.53 6.42
CA LEU A 649 -1.63 -18.40 7.54
C LEU A 649 -1.34 -17.15 8.39
N GLY A 650 -0.06 -16.85 8.62
CA GLY A 650 0.37 -15.64 9.33
C GLY A 650 -0.06 -14.36 8.62
N LEU A 651 -0.17 -14.42 7.29
CA LEU A 651 -0.56 -13.29 6.45
C LEU A 651 -2.07 -13.23 6.15
N ALA A 652 -2.77 -14.36 6.22
CA ALA A 652 -4.14 -14.53 5.75
C ALA A 652 -5.13 -13.54 6.35
N ILE A 653 -5.08 -13.35 7.66
CA ILE A 653 -5.99 -12.48 8.42
C ILE A 653 -5.48 -11.03 8.47
N PRO A 654 -4.21 -10.75 8.82
CA PRO A 654 -3.73 -9.37 8.93
C PRO A 654 -3.86 -8.57 7.64
N THR A 655 -3.58 -9.17 6.48
CA THR A 655 -3.71 -8.47 5.19
C THR A 655 -5.15 -8.04 4.93
N VAL A 656 -6.12 -8.91 5.22
CA VAL A 656 -7.54 -8.60 5.05
C VAL A 656 -7.95 -7.51 6.03
N SER A 657 -7.52 -7.58 7.29
CA SER A 657 -7.79 -6.56 8.31
C SER A 657 -7.25 -5.18 7.91
N THR A 658 -6.00 -5.10 7.45
CA THR A 658 -5.39 -3.84 7.01
C THR A 658 -6.14 -3.22 5.84
N ILE A 659 -6.53 -4.05 4.85
CA ILE A 659 -7.35 -3.59 3.71
C ILE A 659 -8.74 -3.16 4.17
N ALA A 660 -9.35 -3.91 5.10
CA ALA A 660 -10.67 -3.60 5.66
C ALA A 660 -10.66 -2.25 6.39
N THR A 661 -9.68 -2.00 7.25
CA THR A 661 -9.52 -0.72 7.96
C THR A 661 -9.30 0.43 6.98
N THR A 662 -8.46 0.23 5.97
CA THR A 662 -8.23 1.25 4.93
C THR A 662 -9.52 1.56 4.14
N LEU A 663 -10.28 0.53 3.80
CA LEU A 663 -11.55 0.70 3.08
C LEU A 663 -12.61 1.36 3.96
N ALA A 664 -12.70 0.98 5.23
CA ALA A 664 -13.63 1.57 6.19
C ALA A 664 -13.40 3.08 6.33
N VAL A 665 -12.14 3.49 6.57
CA VAL A 665 -11.76 4.91 6.72
C VAL A 665 -12.12 5.73 5.47
N LYS A 666 -11.86 5.19 4.27
CA LYS A 666 -12.21 5.86 3.00
C LYS A 666 -13.72 6.12 2.83
N HIS A 667 -14.55 5.36 3.53
CA HIS A 667 -16.00 5.49 3.49
C HIS A 667 -16.58 6.13 4.77
N GLY A 668 -15.73 6.75 5.61
CA GLY A 668 -16.17 7.42 6.84
C GLY A 668 -16.55 6.47 7.99
N LEU A 669 -16.10 5.21 7.92
CA LEU A 669 -16.32 4.18 8.93
C LEU A 669 -15.03 3.99 9.75
N PHE A 670 -15.05 4.34 11.03
CA PHE A 670 -13.92 4.18 11.94
C PHE A 670 -14.18 3.03 12.90
N ILE A 671 -13.43 1.95 12.74
CA ILE A 671 -13.57 0.74 13.55
C ILE A 671 -12.58 0.86 14.71
N LYS A 672 -13.06 0.87 15.96
CA LYS A 672 -12.17 0.84 17.15
C LYS A 672 -11.72 -0.57 17.47
N ASN A 673 -12.60 -1.55 17.25
CA ASN A 673 -12.34 -2.96 17.53
C ASN A 673 -12.71 -3.84 16.33
N LEU A 674 -11.70 -4.47 15.72
CA LEU A 674 -11.90 -5.34 14.55
C LEU A 674 -12.72 -6.60 14.86
N GLN A 675 -12.73 -7.08 16.10
CA GLN A 675 -13.56 -8.23 16.51
C GLN A 675 -15.04 -7.94 16.34
N LYS A 676 -15.44 -6.68 16.52
CA LYS A 676 -16.83 -6.26 16.44
C LYS A 676 -17.37 -6.42 15.02
N LEU A 677 -16.55 -6.26 13.97
CA LEU A 677 -16.96 -6.57 12.59
C LEU A 677 -17.44 -8.02 12.42
N GLU A 678 -16.86 -8.97 13.14
CA GLU A 678 -17.29 -10.37 13.05
C GLU A 678 -18.68 -10.59 13.69
N ILE A 679 -18.99 -9.80 14.73
CA ILE A 679 -20.32 -9.77 15.36
C ILE A 679 -21.32 -9.07 14.44
N VAL A 680 -20.95 -7.92 13.85
CA VAL A 680 -21.78 -7.17 12.88
C VAL A 680 -22.29 -8.08 11.76
N ARG A 681 -21.43 -8.96 11.24
CA ARG A 681 -21.81 -9.92 10.18
C ARG A 681 -23.09 -10.69 10.52
N ARG A 682 -23.23 -11.07 11.79
CA ARG A 682 -24.28 -11.95 12.30
C ARG A 682 -25.30 -11.19 13.15
N ILE A 683 -25.36 -9.86 13.05
CA ILE A 683 -26.31 -9.10 13.86
C ILE A 683 -27.74 -9.51 13.54
N ASP A 684 -28.59 -9.60 14.58
CA ASP A 684 -29.98 -10.04 14.44
C ASP A 684 -30.93 -8.83 14.51
N TYR A 685 -30.62 -7.86 15.37
CA TYR A 685 -31.33 -6.57 15.49
C TYR A 685 -30.39 -5.38 15.38
N ILE A 686 -30.86 -4.32 14.71
CA ILE A 686 -30.28 -2.98 14.75
C ILE A 686 -31.28 -2.04 15.40
N VAL A 687 -30.88 -1.46 16.53
CA VAL A 687 -31.65 -0.50 17.30
C VAL A 687 -31.14 0.89 16.96
N PHE A 688 -32.01 1.75 16.45
CA PHE A 688 -31.70 3.13 16.16
C PHE A 688 -32.25 4.03 17.27
N ASP A 689 -31.45 4.97 17.74
CA ASP A 689 -32.02 6.16 18.35
C ASP A 689 -32.80 6.96 17.29
N LYS A 690 -33.87 7.65 17.69
CA LYS A 690 -34.66 8.42 16.73
C LYS A 690 -33.95 9.73 16.36
N THR A 691 -33.68 10.56 17.37
CA THR A 691 -33.33 11.97 17.21
C THR A 691 -31.90 12.09 16.71
N GLY A 692 -31.67 12.81 15.61
CA GLY A 692 -30.33 13.02 15.03
C GLY A 692 -29.76 11.80 14.29
N THR A 693 -30.33 10.60 14.48
CA THR A 693 -29.94 9.36 13.82
C THR A 693 -30.84 9.08 12.61
N LEU A 694 -32.12 8.77 12.81
CA LEU A 694 -33.10 8.57 11.74
C LEU A 694 -33.70 9.89 11.24
N THR A 695 -33.73 10.89 12.12
CA THR A 695 -34.23 12.22 11.84
C THR A 695 -33.10 13.24 11.77
N LYS A 696 -33.40 14.44 11.25
CA LYS A 696 -32.42 15.53 11.13
C LYS A 696 -32.04 16.13 12.48
N GLY A 697 -32.85 15.93 13.53
CA GLY A 697 -32.62 16.53 14.85
C GLY A 697 -32.99 18.02 14.91
N GLU A 698 -33.64 18.53 13.87
CA GLU A 698 -34.13 19.90 13.77
C GLU A 698 -35.63 19.89 13.49
N PHE A 699 -36.39 20.70 14.24
CA PHE A 699 -37.81 20.92 13.93
C PHE A 699 -37.93 21.64 12.59
N GLY A 700 -38.73 21.06 11.68
CA GLY A 700 -39.08 21.66 10.41
C GLY A 700 -40.60 21.81 10.28
N VAL A 701 -41.03 22.77 9.47
CA VAL A 701 -42.43 22.84 9.06
C VAL A 701 -42.72 21.65 8.13
N SER A 702 -43.53 20.70 8.61
CA SER A 702 -43.89 19.51 7.85
C SER A 702 -45.13 19.72 7.00
N GLU A 703 -46.11 20.44 7.53
CA GLU A 703 -47.42 20.60 6.91
C GLU A 703 -48.06 21.93 7.32
N ILE A 704 -48.80 22.53 6.39
CA ILE A 704 -49.49 23.82 6.59
C ILE A 704 -50.92 23.65 6.11
N VAL A 705 -51.88 23.89 7.01
CA VAL A 705 -53.31 23.81 6.69
C VAL A 705 -53.89 25.22 6.75
N ALA A 706 -54.22 25.77 5.58
CA ALA A 706 -54.88 27.08 5.43
C ALA A 706 -55.45 27.22 4.02
N LYS A 707 -56.38 28.18 3.82
CA LYS A 707 -56.84 28.58 2.48
C LYS A 707 -55.69 29.11 1.61
N ASP A 708 -54.75 29.84 2.22
CA ASP A 708 -53.53 30.36 1.57
C ASP A 708 -52.31 30.02 2.44
N THR A 709 -51.60 28.95 2.05
CA THR A 709 -50.48 28.40 2.82
C THR A 709 -49.23 29.28 2.76
N GLN A 710 -48.99 30.01 1.66
CA GLN A 710 -47.85 30.92 1.56
C GLN A 710 -48.06 32.15 2.42
N LYS A 711 -49.27 32.72 2.40
CA LYS A 711 -49.61 33.88 3.23
C LYS A 711 -49.61 33.54 4.71
N LEU A 712 -50.11 32.35 5.11
CA LEU A 712 -50.02 31.89 6.48
C LEU A 712 -48.56 31.78 6.95
N LEU A 713 -47.70 31.15 6.15
CA LEU A 713 -46.29 30.99 6.47
C LEU A 713 -45.57 32.34 6.57
N GLN A 714 -45.88 33.28 5.69
CA GLN A 714 -45.34 34.64 5.71
C GLN A 714 -45.76 35.39 6.98
N LEU A 715 -47.03 35.31 7.39
CA LEU A 715 -47.53 35.92 8.62
C LEU A 715 -46.87 35.31 9.85
N ALA A 716 -46.82 33.98 9.93
CA ALA A 716 -46.20 33.26 11.03
C ALA A 716 -44.70 33.57 11.15
N ALA A 717 -43.96 33.55 10.04
CA ALA A 717 -42.54 33.91 10.04
C ALA A 717 -42.29 35.38 10.38
N SER A 718 -43.20 36.28 10.01
CA SER A 718 -43.10 37.69 10.39
C SER A 718 -43.22 37.85 11.90
N LEU A 719 -44.23 37.25 12.53
CA LEU A 719 -44.41 37.24 13.99
C LEU A 719 -43.23 36.58 14.72
N GLU A 720 -42.77 35.43 14.25
CA GLU A 720 -41.70 34.65 14.88
C GLU A 720 -40.29 35.19 14.58
N SER A 721 -40.13 36.16 13.66
CA SER A 721 -38.83 36.78 13.38
C SER A 721 -38.21 37.49 14.58
N SER A 722 -39.03 37.92 15.54
CA SER A 722 -38.61 38.55 16.80
C SER A 722 -38.54 37.56 17.98
N SER A 723 -38.76 36.27 17.72
CA SER A 723 -38.80 35.20 18.73
C SER A 723 -37.49 34.40 18.71
N SER A 724 -36.96 34.07 19.89
CA SER A 724 -35.80 33.20 20.06
C SER A 724 -36.18 31.72 20.24
N HIS A 725 -37.46 31.38 20.14
CA HIS A 725 -37.94 30.02 20.38
C HIS A 725 -37.60 29.09 19.20
N VAL A 726 -37.25 27.82 19.47
CA VAL A 726 -36.85 26.82 18.45
C VAL A 726 -37.95 26.61 17.38
N ILE A 727 -39.21 26.61 17.80
CA ILE A 727 -40.39 26.55 16.89
C ILE A 727 -40.44 27.77 15.96
N GLY A 728 -40.19 28.98 16.50
CA GLY A 728 -40.19 30.22 15.72
C GLY A 728 -39.08 30.23 14.68
N ALA A 729 -37.87 29.83 15.08
CA ALA A 729 -36.73 29.67 14.17
C ALA A 729 -37.03 28.70 13.01
N ALA A 730 -37.70 27.58 13.29
CA ALA A 730 -38.11 26.61 12.26
C ALA A 730 -39.09 27.21 11.23
N ILE A 731 -40.06 28.01 11.69
CA ILE A 731 -41.04 28.68 10.82
C ILE A 731 -40.37 29.75 9.96
N VAL A 732 -39.47 30.56 10.56
CA VAL A 732 -38.71 31.58 9.84
C VAL A 732 -37.82 30.95 8.78
N LYS A 733 -37.10 29.87 9.11
CA LYS A 733 -36.26 29.11 8.17
C LYS A 733 -37.07 28.56 7.00
N ALA A 734 -38.28 28.03 7.26
CA ALA A 734 -39.17 27.54 6.22
C ALA A 734 -39.67 28.66 5.28
N ALA A 735 -39.95 29.86 5.79
CA ALA A 735 -40.33 31.01 4.97
C ALA A 735 -39.17 31.53 4.12
N GLN A 736 -37.96 31.61 4.68
CA GLN A 736 -36.75 31.99 3.95
C GLN A 736 -36.42 31.01 2.83
N GLY A 737 -36.57 29.70 3.07
CA GLY A 737 -36.38 28.67 2.05
C GLY A 737 -37.35 28.81 0.85
N LYS A 738 -38.56 29.33 1.08
CA LYS A 738 -39.53 29.68 0.03
C LYS A 738 -39.37 31.11 -0.51
N LYS A 739 -38.32 31.84 -0.11
CA LYS A 739 -38.03 33.23 -0.50
C LYS A 739 -39.18 34.21 -0.18
N LEU A 740 -39.95 33.95 0.88
CA LEU A 740 -41.02 34.83 1.33
C LEU A 740 -40.43 36.00 2.14
N LYS A 741 -40.82 37.24 1.81
CA LYS A 741 -40.39 38.44 2.55
C LYS A 741 -41.19 38.58 3.85
N THR A 742 -40.52 38.72 4.98
CA THR A 742 -41.19 39.02 6.25
C THR A 742 -41.70 40.47 6.26
N SER A 743 -42.83 40.69 6.94
CA SER A 743 -43.42 42.02 7.14
C SER A 743 -42.99 42.59 8.49
N PRO A 744 -42.84 43.92 8.62
CA PRO A 744 -42.54 44.54 9.89
C PRO A 744 -43.67 44.30 10.91
N VAL A 745 -43.29 43.90 12.12
CA VAL A 745 -44.20 43.65 13.24
C VAL A 745 -44.10 44.79 14.23
N THR A 746 -45.24 45.35 14.65
CA THR A 746 -45.34 46.32 15.75
C THR A 746 -46.05 45.69 16.95
N HIS A 747 -45.82 46.20 18.16
CA HIS A 747 -46.41 45.67 19.41
C HIS A 747 -46.19 44.17 19.64
N PHE A 748 -45.00 43.65 19.29
CA PHE A 748 -44.64 42.25 19.57
C PHE A 748 -44.71 41.95 21.08
N LYS A 749 -45.37 40.85 21.43
CA LYS A 749 -45.47 40.36 22.81
C LYS A 749 -45.33 38.85 22.84
N ASN A 750 -44.34 38.39 23.60
CA ASN A 750 -44.18 36.97 23.93
C ASN A 750 -45.10 36.62 25.11
N ILE A 751 -45.92 35.57 24.95
CA ILE A 751 -46.87 35.09 25.95
C ILE A 751 -46.33 33.77 26.49
N ALA A 752 -45.67 33.86 27.64
CA ALA A 752 -44.95 32.75 28.26
C ALA A 752 -45.78 31.46 28.31
N GLY A 753 -45.20 30.37 27.80
CA GLY A 753 -45.80 29.03 27.77
C GLY A 753 -46.95 28.83 26.77
N LYS A 754 -47.39 29.88 26.06
CA LYS A 754 -48.54 29.82 25.15
C LYS A 754 -48.20 30.17 23.70
N GLY A 755 -47.39 31.18 23.43
CA GLY A 755 -47.02 31.60 22.06
C GLY A 755 -46.62 33.07 21.94
N VAL A 756 -46.74 33.65 20.76
CA VAL A 756 -46.41 35.06 20.49
C VAL A 756 -47.56 35.80 19.81
N SER A 757 -47.61 37.12 19.98
CA SER A 757 -48.60 37.99 19.35
C SER A 757 -47.95 39.28 18.83
N GLY A 758 -48.55 39.91 17.83
CA GLY A 758 -48.04 41.15 17.26
C GLY A 758 -48.97 41.70 16.18
N THR A 759 -48.71 42.93 15.75
CA THR A 759 -49.51 43.63 14.75
C THR A 759 -48.74 43.70 13.42
N ILE A 760 -49.37 43.22 12.35
CA ILE A 760 -48.82 43.27 10.98
C ILE A 760 -49.83 44.01 10.11
N SER A 761 -49.40 45.08 9.42
CA SER A 761 -50.28 45.89 8.55
C SER A 761 -51.57 46.36 9.25
N GLY A 762 -51.46 46.78 10.52
CA GLY A 762 -52.59 47.27 11.33
C GLY A 762 -53.51 46.18 11.92
N LYS A 763 -53.26 44.90 11.65
CA LYS A 763 -54.04 43.75 12.12
C LYS A 763 -53.32 42.95 13.19
N LYS A 764 -54.03 42.53 14.25
CA LYS A 764 -53.44 41.81 15.39
C LYS A 764 -53.50 40.31 15.17
N TYR A 765 -52.34 39.67 15.09
CA TYR A 765 -52.20 38.24 14.89
C TYR A 765 -51.62 37.56 16.13
N VAL A 766 -51.98 36.30 16.30
CA VAL A 766 -51.52 35.45 17.40
C VAL A 766 -51.10 34.10 16.83
N ILE A 767 -49.96 33.58 17.29
CA ILE A 767 -49.47 32.24 16.97
C ILE A 767 -49.10 31.52 18.26
N GLY A 768 -49.55 30.27 18.43
CA GLY A 768 -49.23 29.51 19.63
C GLY A 768 -49.97 28.20 19.77
N LYS A 769 -49.98 27.67 20.99
CA LYS A 769 -50.75 26.47 21.36
C LYS A 769 -52.26 26.73 21.22
N PRO A 770 -53.08 25.67 21.03
CA PRO A 770 -54.54 25.78 20.98
C PRO A 770 -55.14 26.58 22.15
N ASP A 771 -54.54 26.45 23.33
CA ASP A 771 -54.96 27.16 24.57
C ASP A 771 -54.90 28.68 24.46
N LEU A 772 -54.05 29.21 23.57
CA LEU A 772 -53.92 30.64 23.33
C LEU A 772 -55.10 31.20 22.50
N VAL A 773 -55.85 30.30 21.84
CA VAL A 773 -56.87 30.60 20.83
C VAL A 773 -58.21 29.93 21.16
N GLN A 774 -58.42 29.51 22.41
CA GLN A 774 -59.67 28.88 22.88
C GLN A 774 -60.92 29.73 22.66
N ASN A 775 -60.79 31.06 22.57
CA ASN A 775 -61.91 31.98 22.32
C ASN A 775 -62.19 32.21 20.81
N SER A 776 -61.47 31.53 19.93
CA SER A 776 -61.61 31.63 18.47
C SER A 776 -62.53 30.54 17.92
N VAL A 777 -63.22 30.81 16.81
CA VAL A 777 -64.16 29.87 16.19
C VAL A 777 -63.38 28.78 15.45
N TRP A 778 -63.47 27.53 15.90
CA TRP A 778 -62.94 26.35 15.20
C TRP A 778 -63.99 25.87 14.20
N THR A 779 -63.66 25.87 12.91
CA THR A 779 -64.47 25.16 11.90
C THR A 779 -64.23 23.66 12.00
N ASP A 780 -65.21 22.83 11.64
CA ASP A 780 -65.09 21.37 11.68
C ASP A 780 -63.88 20.85 10.88
N ASP A 781 -63.57 21.47 9.73
CA ASP A 781 -62.42 21.11 8.89
C ASP A 781 -61.07 21.30 9.60
N PHE A 782 -60.88 22.45 10.27
CA PHE A 782 -59.68 22.71 11.06
C PHE A 782 -59.58 21.82 12.29
N LYS A 783 -60.71 21.50 12.93
CA LYS A 783 -60.74 20.61 14.09
C LYS A 783 -60.31 19.20 13.70
N ARG A 784 -60.88 18.67 12.60
CA ARG A 784 -60.46 17.39 12.02
C ARG A 784 -58.99 17.38 11.61
N SER A 785 -58.52 18.43 10.92
CA SER A 785 -57.12 18.54 10.50
C SER A 785 -56.18 18.61 11.71
N PHE A 786 -56.56 19.34 12.76
CA PHE A 786 -55.80 19.42 14.00
C PHE A 786 -55.69 18.05 14.66
N ASP A 787 -56.81 17.34 14.83
CA ASP A 787 -56.84 16.02 15.44
C ASP A 787 -56.01 15.01 14.62
N GLU A 788 -56.09 15.04 13.28
CA GLU A 788 -55.28 14.21 12.39
C GLU A 788 -53.77 14.49 12.53
N LEU A 789 -53.37 15.76 12.59
CA LEU A 789 -51.97 16.17 12.72
C LEU A 789 -51.40 15.81 14.11
N VAL A 790 -52.19 15.99 15.17
CA VAL A 790 -51.82 15.59 16.54
C VAL A 790 -51.74 14.07 16.65
N THR A 791 -52.64 13.33 16.02
CA THR A 791 -52.60 11.85 15.98
C THR A 791 -51.35 11.34 15.26
N LYS A 792 -50.85 12.07 14.26
CA LYS A 792 -49.55 11.81 13.60
C LYS A 792 -48.34 12.25 14.44
N GLY A 793 -48.55 12.68 15.69
CA GLY A 793 -47.49 13.08 16.61
C GLY A 793 -46.83 14.43 16.25
N LYS A 794 -47.47 15.28 15.45
CA LYS A 794 -46.89 16.56 15.05
C LYS A 794 -47.15 17.63 16.12
N THR A 795 -46.19 18.52 16.31
CA THR A 795 -46.38 19.74 17.12
C THR A 795 -47.13 20.75 16.29
N VAL A 796 -48.41 20.97 16.59
CA VAL A 796 -49.26 21.90 15.82
C VAL A 796 -49.34 23.24 16.53
N VAL A 797 -48.97 24.31 15.82
CA VAL A 797 -49.24 25.69 16.24
C VAL A 797 -50.38 26.29 15.42
N VAL A 798 -51.23 27.05 16.09
CA VAL A 798 -52.41 27.67 15.49
C VAL A 798 -52.10 29.14 15.24
N VAL A 799 -52.49 29.65 14.07
CA VAL A 799 -52.39 31.07 13.71
C VAL A 799 -53.80 31.65 13.58
N ALA A 800 -54.06 32.73 14.30
CA ALA A 800 -55.37 33.37 14.34
C ALA A 800 -55.28 34.90 14.30
N HIS A 801 -56.39 35.53 13.92
CA HIS A 801 -56.61 36.97 13.97
C HIS A 801 -57.97 37.24 14.62
N ASP A 802 -58.00 38.09 15.65
CA ASP A 802 -59.17 38.35 16.49
C ASP A 802 -59.83 37.07 17.03
N LYS A 803 -60.95 36.63 16.42
CA LYS A 803 -61.70 35.42 16.75
C LYS A 803 -61.72 34.38 15.63
N GLU A 804 -61.04 34.64 14.50
CA GLU A 804 -61.04 33.77 13.33
C GLU A 804 -59.72 33.02 13.20
N MET A 805 -59.79 31.70 13.01
CA MET A 805 -58.62 30.87 12.76
C MET A 805 -58.19 31.00 11.29
N ILE A 806 -56.93 31.35 11.06
CA ILE A 806 -56.38 31.51 9.71
C ILE A 806 -55.80 30.18 9.20
N GLY A 807 -55.17 29.42 10.09
CA GLY A 807 -54.63 28.11 9.76
C GLY A 807 -53.79 27.46 10.85
N LEU A 808 -53.31 26.27 10.53
CA LEU A 808 -52.47 25.42 11.36
C LEU A 808 -51.09 25.24 10.69
N ILE A 809 -50.03 25.28 11.49
CA ILE A 809 -48.68 24.93 11.06
C ILE A 809 -48.22 23.76 11.92
N ALA A 810 -47.95 22.63 11.27
CA ALA A 810 -47.47 21.43 11.93
C ALA A 810 -45.95 21.34 11.79
N LEU A 811 -45.27 21.23 12.93
CA LEU A 811 -43.84 21.01 13.02
C LEU A 811 -43.57 19.57 13.42
N SER A 812 -42.55 18.99 12.81
CA SER A 812 -42.02 17.69 13.24
C SER A 812 -40.51 17.68 13.02
N ASP A 813 -39.84 16.79 13.73
CA ASP A 813 -38.46 16.45 13.39
C ASP A 813 -38.47 15.68 12.07
N GLY A 814 -37.83 16.24 11.04
CA GLY A 814 -37.89 15.69 9.69
C GLY A 814 -37.10 14.38 9.59
N ILE A 815 -37.74 13.32 9.08
CA ILE A 815 -37.07 12.06 8.75
C ILE A 815 -36.02 12.30 7.65
N LYS A 816 -34.85 11.69 7.77
CA LYS A 816 -33.81 11.75 6.73
C LYS A 816 -34.28 11.00 5.48
N PRO A 817 -34.15 11.56 4.27
CA PRO A 817 -34.51 10.85 3.04
C PRO A 817 -33.87 9.47 2.92
N GLU A 818 -32.62 9.35 3.38
CA GLU A 818 -31.81 8.13 3.34
C GLU A 818 -32.23 7.09 4.40
N ALA A 819 -33.00 7.48 5.43
CA ALA A 819 -33.41 6.56 6.48
C ALA A 819 -34.34 5.46 5.92
N LYS A 820 -35.27 5.82 5.04
CA LYS A 820 -36.21 4.86 4.44
C LYS A 820 -35.50 3.84 3.55
N THR A 821 -34.53 4.28 2.75
CA THR A 821 -33.73 3.37 1.91
C THR A 821 -32.85 2.47 2.76
N ALA A 822 -32.24 3.00 3.83
CA ALA A 822 -31.40 2.23 4.72
C ALA A 822 -32.19 1.11 5.43
N ILE A 823 -33.35 1.40 6.00
CA ILE A 823 -34.19 0.38 6.68
C ILE A 823 -34.60 -0.72 5.71
N ALA A 824 -35.05 -0.37 4.50
CA ALA A 824 -35.43 -1.34 3.47
C ALA A 824 -34.24 -2.24 3.05
N GLU A 825 -33.04 -1.69 2.95
CA GLU A 825 -31.81 -2.46 2.64
C GLU A 825 -31.36 -3.35 3.81
N ILE A 826 -31.49 -2.89 5.06
CA ILE A 826 -31.24 -3.70 6.25
C ILE A 826 -32.17 -4.92 6.28
N HIS A 827 -33.45 -4.73 5.94
CA HIS A 827 -34.40 -5.82 5.81
C HIS A 827 -34.04 -6.80 4.70
N LYS A 828 -33.59 -6.33 3.52
CA LYS A 828 -33.08 -7.20 2.44
C LYS A 828 -31.87 -8.03 2.88
N LEU A 829 -31.07 -7.51 3.82
CA LEU A 829 -29.95 -8.24 4.42
C LEU A 829 -30.39 -9.26 5.49
N GLY A 830 -31.69 -9.34 5.81
CA GLY A 830 -32.28 -10.28 6.76
C GLY A 830 -32.13 -9.88 8.22
N VAL A 831 -31.91 -8.59 8.49
CA VAL A 831 -31.72 -8.05 9.85
C VAL A 831 -32.96 -7.27 10.25
N LYS A 832 -33.42 -7.42 11.50
CA LYS A 832 -34.58 -6.68 12.03
C LYS A 832 -34.16 -5.31 12.54
N THR A 833 -35.07 -4.35 12.49
CA THR A 833 -34.83 -2.99 12.96
C THR A 833 -35.71 -2.67 14.15
N ALA A 834 -35.16 -1.91 15.09
CA ALA A 834 -35.91 -1.35 16.20
C ALA A 834 -35.60 0.13 16.40
N MET A 835 -36.50 0.86 17.05
CA MET A 835 -36.31 2.28 17.37
C MET A 835 -36.50 2.54 18.87
N LEU A 836 -35.57 3.29 19.46
CA LEU A 836 -35.67 3.83 20.81
C LEU A 836 -35.94 5.34 20.74
N THR A 837 -36.95 5.81 21.48
CA THR A 837 -37.22 7.24 21.57
C THR A 837 -37.82 7.65 22.91
N GLY A 838 -37.47 8.86 23.35
CA GLY A 838 -38.13 9.53 24.48
C GLY A 838 -39.48 10.15 24.12
N ASP A 839 -39.83 10.17 22.83
CA ASP A 839 -41.13 10.68 22.37
C ASP A 839 -42.28 9.75 22.77
N ASN A 840 -43.50 10.29 22.71
CA ASN A 840 -44.69 9.52 23.02
C ASN A 840 -44.99 8.42 21.99
N GLU A 841 -45.88 7.51 22.38
CA GLU A 841 -46.27 6.33 21.61
C GLU A 841 -46.79 6.67 20.19
N GLN A 842 -47.55 7.76 20.07
CA GLN A 842 -48.16 8.18 18.80
C GLN A 842 -47.10 8.62 17.79
N VAL A 843 -46.12 9.41 18.24
CA VAL A 843 -44.98 9.84 17.40
C VAL A 843 -44.13 8.64 17.00
N ALA A 844 -43.77 7.79 17.98
CA ALA A 844 -42.94 6.62 17.74
C ALA A 844 -43.59 5.67 16.72
N ARG A 845 -44.89 5.42 16.85
CA ARG A 845 -45.66 4.58 15.92
C ARG A 845 -45.72 5.19 14.52
N SER A 846 -46.01 6.49 14.41
CA SER A 846 -46.07 7.15 13.09
C SER A 846 -44.74 7.08 12.34
N VAL A 847 -43.61 7.30 13.02
CA VAL A 847 -42.27 7.20 12.41
C VAL A 847 -41.93 5.75 12.07
N SER A 848 -42.29 4.81 12.95
CA SER A 848 -42.10 3.38 12.74
C SER A 848 -42.83 2.88 11.49
N ASP A 849 -44.10 3.27 11.33
CA ASP A 849 -44.94 2.88 10.19
C ASP A 849 -44.44 3.51 8.88
N GLU A 850 -43.96 4.75 8.91
CA GLU A 850 -43.43 5.44 7.72
C GLU A 850 -42.10 4.83 7.21
N LEU A 851 -41.22 4.44 8.14
CA LEU A 851 -39.93 3.83 7.84
C LEU A 851 -39.99 2.32 7.65
N GLY A 852 -41.05 1.66 8.14
CA GLY A 852 -41.18 0.21 8.17
C GLY A 852 -40.32 -0.45 9.26
N ILE A 853 -40.23 0.13 10.45
CA ILE A 853 -39.45 -0.43 11.58
C ILE A 853 -40.23 -1.57 12.26
N ASP A 854 -39.55 -2.69 12.59
CA ASP A 854 -40.21 -3.90 13.11
C ASP A 854 -40.68 -3.76 14.58
N THR A 855 -39.98 -2.96 15.38
CA THR A 855 -40.26 -2.81 16.82
C THR A 855 -39.87 -1.42 17.29
N TYR A 856 -40.72 -0.75 18.05
CA TYR A 856 -40.37 0.55 18.64
C TYR A 856 -40.60 0.55 20.15
N PHE A 857 -39.86 1.40 20.85
CA PHE A 857 -40.02 1.67 22.28
C PHE A 857 -40.13 3.18 22.48
N ALA A 858 -41.27 3.62 23.00
CA ALA A 858 -41.58 5.02 23.24
C ALA A 858 -41.45 5.38 24.73
N ASN A 859 -41.43 6.67 25.04
CA ASN A 859 -41.29 7.24 26.38
C ASN A 859 -40.05 6.71 27.14
N VAL A 860 -38.97 6.41 26.42
CA VAL A 860 -37.75 5.83 27.01
C VAL A 860 -36.85 6.94 27.55
N LEU A 861 -36.60 6.92 28.86
CA LEU A 861 -35.62 7.80 29.49
C LEU A 861 -34.19 7.38 29.10
N PRO A 862 -33.21 8.31 29.01
CA PRO A 862 -31.82 7.99 28.66
C PRO A 862 -31.22 6.86 29.52
N GLU A 863 -31.44 6.90 30.83
CA GLU A 863 -30.96 5.88 31.79
C GLU A 863 -31.59 4.51 31.57
N GLN A 864 -32.75 4.42 30.92
CA GLN A 864 -33.47 3.18 30.71
C GLN A 864 -33.10 2.52 29.38
N LYS A 865 -32.47 3.23 28.43
CA LYS A 865 -32.16 2.70 27.09
C LYS A 865 -31.39 1.38 27.15
N TYR A 866 -30.41 1.22 28.05
CA TYR A 866 -29.65 -0.03 28.18
C TYR A 866 -30.52 -1.23 28.59
N THR A 867 -31.59 -1.02 29.37
CA THR A 867 -32.50 -2.11 29.78
C THR A 867 -33.27 -2.69 28.61
N PHE A 868 -33.67 -1.85 27.64
CA PHE A 868 -34.33 -2.28 26.42
C PHE A 868 -33.37 -3.04 25.50
N ILE A 869 -32.11 -2.61 25.41
CA ILE A 869 -31.07 -3.38 24.70
C ILE A 869 -30.93 -4.78 25.32
N LYS A 870 -30.84 -4.87 26.66
CA LYS A 870 -30.76 -6.15 27.37
C LYS A 870 -32.01 -7.01 27.15
N LYS A 871 -33.19 -6.39 27.15
CA LYS A 871 -34.46 -7.07 26.88
C LYS A 871 -34.47 -7.70 25.49
N LEU A 872 -33.98 -6.99 24.46
CA LEU A 872 -33.86 -7.53 23.10
C LEU A 872 -32.84 -8.67 23.04
N GLN A 873 -31.69 -8.54 23.70
CA GLN A 873 -30.67 -9.59 23.77
C GLN A 873 -31.19 -10.89 24.39
N THR A 874 -32.14 -10.81 25.33
CA THR A 874 -32.74 -11.96 26.04
C THR A 874 -34.15 -12.34 25.56
N ALA A 875 -34.70 -11.69 24.53
CA ALA A 875 -36.10 -11.85 24.13
C ALA A 875 -36.47 -13.22 23.55
N GLN A 876 -35.49 -14.07 23.20
CA GLN A 876 -35.72 -15.40 22.61
C GLN A 876 -34.90 -16.48 23.32
N SER A 877 -35.28 -17.75 23.12
CA SER A 877 -34.54 -18.93 23.60
C SER A 877 -33.09 -18.97 23.12
N THR A 878 -32.79 -18.32 22.00
CA THR A 878 -31.44 -18.04 21.51
C THR A 878 -31.06 -16.59 21.77
N LYS A 879 -29.89 -16.36 22.37
CA LYS A 879 -29.33 -15.02 22.60
C LYS A 879 -29.23 -14.24 21.29
N GLN A 880 -29.99 -13.15 21.19
CA GLN A 880 -30.01 -12.25 20.03
C GLN A 880 -28.80 -11.30 20.11
N ARG A 881 -28.14 -11.02 18.99
CA ARG A 881 -27.09 -10.02 18.91
C ARG A 881 -27.67 -8.70 18.47
N VAL A 882 -27.43 -7.67 19.28
CA VAL A 882 -28.05 -6.36 19.14
C VAL A 882 -26.97 -5.32 18.86
N MET A 883 -27.16 -4.57 17.77
CA MET A 883 -26.38 -3.37 17.46
C MET A 883 -27.18 -2.14 17.86
N MET A 884 -26.57 -1.22 18.59
CA MET A 884 -27.16 0.08 18.90
C MET A 884 -26.51 1.15 18.01
N VAL A 885 -27.32 2.02 17.41
CA VAL A 885 -26.89 3.15 16.59
C VAL A 885 -27.44 4.43 17.20
N GLY A 886 -26.56 5.35 17.58
CA GLY A 886 -26.97 6.60 18.25
C GLY A 886 -25.92 7.69 18.19
N ASP A 887 -26.24 8.87 18.73
CA ASP A 887 -25.36 10.06 18.70
C ASP A 887 -24.24 10.03 19.77
N GLY A 888 -24.31 9.08 20.69
CA GLY A 888 -23.31 8.84 21.73
C GLY A 888 -23.33 9.80 22.91
N ILE A 889 -24.10 10.89 22.88
CA ILE A 889 -24.21 11.83 24.01
C ILE A 889 -25.23 11.30 25.02
N ASN A 890 -26.43 10.98 24.53
CA ASN A 890 -27.53 10.48 25.37
C ASN A 890 -27.57 8.94 25.42
N ASP A 891 -26.80 8.29 24.54
CA ASP A 891 -26.90 6.85 24.25
C ASP A 891 -25.69 6.04 24.71
N ALA A 892 -24.69 6.68 25.32
CA ALA A 892 -23.45 6.01 25.75
C ALA A 892 -23.67 4.71 26.54
N PRO A 893 -24.56 4.65 27.56
CA PRO A 893 -24.85 3.40 28.27
C PRO A 893 -25.50 2.32 27.39
N ALA A 894 -26.30 2.71 26.40
CA ALA A 894 -26.94 1.76 25.48
C ALA A 894 -25.96 1.24 24.42
N LEU A 895 -25.08 2.11 23.90
CA LEU A 895 -24.00 1.75 22.96
C LEU A 895 -23.04 0.74 23.56
N THR A 896 -22.64 0.95 24.82
CA THR A 896 -21.73 0.05 25.54
C THR A 896 -22.37 -1.27 25.95
N GLN A 897 -23.68 -1.28 26.22
CA GLN A 897 -24.44 -2.49 26.55
C GLN A 897 -24.71 -3.39 25.32
N ALA A 898 -24.78 -2.80 24.13
CA ALA A 898 -25.01 -3.53 22.88
C ALA A 898 -23.85 -4.48 22.55
N ASP A 899 -24.12 -5.53 21.76
CA ASP A 899 -23.04 -6.40 21.27
C ASP A 899 -22.10 -5.62 20.34
N VAL A 900 -22.65 -4.62 19.63
CA VAL A 900 -21.90 -3.61 18.87
C VAL A 900 -22.53 -2.23 19.04
N GLY A 901 -21.78 -1.28 19.58
CA GLY A 901 -22.17 0.14 19.62
C GLY A 901 -21.66 0.91 18.41
N VAL A 902 -22.57 1.55 17.66
CA VAL A 902 -22.24 2.41 16.52
C VAL A 902 -22.60 3.86 16.85
N ALA A 903 -21.59 4.71 17.00
CA ALA A 903 -21.78 6.13 17.24
C ALA A 903 -21.85 6.91 15.92
N ILE A 904 -22.80 7.83 15.81
CA ILE A 904 -22.95 8.73 14.67
C ILE A 904 -22.37 10.10 15.00
N GLY A 905 -21.47 10.58 14.15
CA GLY A 905 -20.81 11.88 14.26
C GLY A 905 -19.57 11.80 15.14
N ALA A 906 -18.41 12.15 14.58
CA ALA A 906 -17.14 12.27 15.31
C ALA A 906 -17.03 13.56 16.15
N GLY A 907 -18.17 14.18 16.49
CA GLY A 907 -18.22 15.55 17.01
C GLY A 907 -17.87 15.67 18.50
N THR A 908 -18.17 14.65 19.30
CA THR A 908 -18.03 14.67 20.76
C THR A 908 -17.13 13.53 21.27
N GLU A 909 -16.29 13.81 22.26
CA GLU A 909 -15.40 12.82 22.88
C GLU A 909 -16.17 11.62 23.43
N VAL A 910 -17.37 11.86 23.97
CA VAL A 910 -18.25 10.82 24.53
C VAL A 910 -18.68 9.80 23.47
N ALA A 911 -18.97 10.24 22.24
CA ALA A 911 -19.37 9.37 21.14
C ALA A 911 -18.21 8.47 20.67
N VAL A 912 -16.99 9.01 20.65
CA VAL A 912 -15.76 8.28 20.28
C VAL A 912 -15.36 7.27 21.36
N GLU A 913 -15.55 7.59 22.64
CA GLU A 913 -15.26 6.66 23.73
C GLU A 913 -16.27 5.51 23.81
N SER A 914 -17.55 5.81 23.63
CA SER A 914 -18.66 4.87 23.86
C SER A 914 -18.95 3.92 22.69
N GLY A 915 -18.56 4.29 21.47
CA GLY A 915 -18.77 3.49 20.26
C GLY A 915 -17.66 2.45 20.01
N ASP A 916 -18.05 1.25 19.59
CA ASP A 916 -17.14 0.26 18.98
C ASP A 916 -16.76 0.66 17.56
N ILE A 917 -17.69 1.33 16.86
CA ILE A 917 -17.55 1.83 15.51
C ILE A 917 -18.10 3.25 15.48
N VAL A 918 -17.40 4.17 14.82
CA VAL A 918 -17.77 5.58 14.71
C VAL A 918 -17.99 5.92 13.25
N LEU A 919 -19.14 6.51 12.94
CA LEU A 919 -19.49 7.03 11.62
C LEU A 919 -19.20 8.52 11.59
N THR A 920 -18.41 9.03 10.64
CA THR A 920 -18.20 10.48 10.55
C THR A 920 -19.43 11.21 10.02
N ARG A 921 -20.21 10.54 9.18
CA ARG A 921 -21.37 11.12 8.52
C ARG A 921 -22.64 10.76 9.28
N SER A 922 -23.55 11.71 9.35
CA SER A 922 -24.88 11.48 9.91
C SER A 922 -25.82 10.84 8.88
N ASN A 923 -25.39 9.74 8.26
CA ASN A 923 -26.13 9.04 7.21
C ASN A 923 -26.45 7.58 7.62
N PRO A 924 -27.74 7.21 7.80
CA PRO A 924 -28.16 5.84 8.10
C PRO A 924 -27.68 4.79 7.08
N GLN A 925 -27.44 5.19 5.82
CA GLN A 925 -26.93 4.30 4.77
C GLN A 925 -25.53 3.75 5.09
N ASP A 926 -24.75 4.45 5.92
CA ASP A 926 -23.42 3.98 6.32
C ASP A 926 -23.48 2.75 7.23
N VAL A 927 -24.60 2.54 7.93
CA VAL A 927 -24.88 1.31 8.68
C VAL A 927 -25.05 0.12 7.72
N VAL A 928 -25.68 0.34 6.56
CA VAL A 928 -25.77 -0.70 5.51
C VAL A 928 -24.38 -1.02 4.96
N ALA A 929 -23.59 0.02 4.64
CA ALA A 929 -22.21 -0.15 4.16
C ALA A 929 -21.36 -0.95 5.16
N LEU A 930 -21.55 -0.70 6.46
CA LEU A 930 -20.91 -1.45 7.53
C LEU A 930 -21.29 -2.94 7.54
N LEU A 931 -22.59 -3.27 7.39
CA LEU A 931 -23.05 -4.67 7.32
C LEU A 931 -22.45 -5.41 6.10
N VAL A 932 -22.44 -4.74 4.95
CA VAL A 932 -21.87 -5.29 3.71
C VAL A 932 -20.37 -5.50 3.86
N LEU A 933 -19.66 -4.52 4.41
CA LEU A 933 -18.23 -4.60 4.69
C LEU A 933 -17.92 -5.79 5.61
N ALA A 934 -18.60 -5.91 6.76
CA ALA A 934 -18.42 -6.98 7.72
C ALA A 934 -18.56 -8.38 7.09
N ARG A 935 -19.60 -8.59 6.26
CA ARG A 935 -19.81 -9.85 5.53
C ARG A 935 -18.70 -10.15 4.53
N LYS A 936 -18.27 -9.15 3.75
CA LYS A 936 -17.20 -9.32 2.74
C LYS A 936 -15.85 -9.58 3.39
N VAL A 937 -15.50 -8.84 4.44
CA VAL A 937 -14.26 -8.99 5.22
C VAL A 937 -14.16 -10.40 5.78
N TYR A 938 -15.20 -10.88 6.48
CA TYR A 938 -15.19 -12.22 7.04
C TYR A 938 -15.09 -13.30 5.96
N THR A 939 -15.82 -13.14 4.85
CA THR A 939 -15.76 -14.10 3.73
C THR A 939 -14.33 -14.19 3.18
N LYS A 940 -13.64 -13.05 3.05
CA LYS A 940 -12.24 -13.02 2.61
C LYS A 940 -11.29 -13.65 3.61
N MET A 941 -11.48 -13.40 4.91
CA MET A 941 -10.73 -14.06 5.98
C MET A 941 -10.86 -15.59 5.91
N MET A 942 -12.07 -16.12 5.74
CA MET A 942 -12.30 -17.57 5.63
C MET A 942 -11.74 -18.17 4.34
N GLN A 943 -11.88 -17.48 3.21
CA GLN A 943 -11.26 -17.91 1.94
C GLN A 943 -9.74 -17.99 2.08
N ASN A 944 -9.12 -16.98 2.69
CA ASN A 944 -7.67 -16.97 2.92
C ASN A 944 -7.23 -18.07 3.88
N LEU A 945 -8.01 -18.36 4.92
CA LEU A 945 -7.75 -19.47 5.82
C LEU A 945 -7.82 -20.83 5.10
N TRP A 946 -8.80 -21.01 4.20
CA TRP A 946 -8.91 -22.19 3.35
C TRP A 946 -7.74 -22.31 2.36
N TRP A 947 -7.31 -21.21 1.73
CA TRP A 947 -6.13 -21.24 0.87
C TRP A 947 -4.86 -21.55 1.64
N ALA A 948 -4.73 -21.02 2.86
CA ALA A 948 -3.56 -21.21 3.70
C ALA A 948 -3.40 -22.62 4.26
N LEU A 949 -4.50 -23.36 4.47
CA LEU A 949 -4.50 -24.68 5.13
C LEU A 949 -5.05 -25.83 4.29
N GLY A 950 -5.94 -25.54 3.34
CA GLY A 950 -6.69 -26.56 2.60
C GLY A 950 -5.80 -27.46 1.76
N TYR A 951 -4.72 -26.93 1.18
CA TYR A 951 -3.78 -27.74 0.39
C TYR A 951 -2.97 -28.72 1.26
N ASN A 952 -2.72 -28.40 2.54
CA ASN A 952 -1.96 -29.26 3.44
C ASN A 952 -2.64 -30.61 3.69
N VAL A 953 -3.97 -30.67 3.60
CA VAL A 953 -4.76 -31.90 3.76
C VAL A 953 -4.32 -32.97 2.76
N VAL A 954 -3.98 -32.59 1.53
CA VAL A 954 -3.50 -33.50 0.48
C VAL A 954 -1.98 -33.58 0.46
N ALA A 955 -1.30 -32.46 0.72
CA ALA A 955 0.13 -32.36 0.59
C ALA A 955 0.92 -33.09 1.70
N ILE A 956 0.40 -33.16 2.94
CA ILE A 956 1.04 -33.89 4.04
C ILE A 956 1.07 -35.40 3.78
N PRO A 957 -0.05 -36.07 3.43
CA PRO A 957 -0.02 -37.49 3.04
C PRO A 957 0.90 -37.75 1.84
N ALA A 958 0.92 -36.84 0.87
CA ALA A 958 1.81 -36.95 -0.28
C ALA A 958 3.30 -36.86 0.09
N ALA A 959 3.65 -35.95 1.00
CA ALA A 959 5.00 -35.83 1.55
C ALA A 959 5.41 -37.03 2.41
N ALA A 960 4.47 -37.63 3.14
CA ALA A 960 4.69 -38.84 3.94
C ALA A 960 4.91 -40.10 3.08
N GLY A 961 4.78 -39.98 1.75
CA GLY A 961 5.05 -41.06 0.80
C GLY A 961 3.84 -41.93 0.47
N LEU A 962 2.62 -41.54 0.88
CA LEU A 962 1.40 -42.34 0.64
C LEU A 962 1.17 -42.63 -0.86
N PHE A 963 1.57 -41.72 -1.74
CA PHE A 963 1.39 -41.85 -3.19
C PHE A 963 2.58 -42.48 -3.93
N ILE A 964 3.63 -42.92 -3.22
CA ILE A 964 4.80 -43.56 -3.84
C ILE A 964 4.43 -44.84 -4.60
N PRO A 965 3.53 -45.71 -4.11
CA PRO A 965 3.07 -46.87 -4.88
C PRO A 965 2.42 -46.52 -6.23
N PHE A 966 1.90 -45.30 -6.37
CA PHE A 966 1.30 -44.78 -7.61
C PHE A 966 2.32 -44.06 -8.50
N GLY A 967 3.62 -44.14 -8.18
CA GLY A 967 4.70 -43.51 -8.95
C GLY A 967 4.90 -42.01 -8.65
N PHE A 968 4.22 -41.45 -7.63
CA PHE A 968 4.33 -40.04 -7.28
C PHE A 968 5.08 -39.85 -5.96
N ARG A 969 6.16 -39.06 -5.99
CA ARG A 969 6.91 -38.65 -4.80
C ARG A 969 7.01 -37.15 -4.73
N LEU A 970 6.46 -36.56 -3.67
CA LEU A 970 6.63 -35.13 -3.42
C LEU A 970 8.05 -34.88 -2.90
N ARG A 971 8.78 -33.98 -3.56
CA ARG A 971 10.12 -33.55 -3.12
C ARG A 971 10.03 -32.23 -2.33
N PRO A 972 10.95 -31.97 -1.39
CA PRO A 972 10.94 -30.75 -0.58
C PRO A 972 10.86 -29.44 -1.39
N GLU A 973 11.52 -29.38 -2.55
CA GLU A 973 11.59 -28.17 -3.37
C GLU A 973 10.23 -27.83 -3.98
N ILE A 974 9.51 -28.85 -4.46
CA ILE A 974 8.13 -28.70 -4.96
C ILE A 974 7.22 -28.25 -3.81
N GLY A 975 7.41 -28.83 -2.61
CA GLY A 975 6.67 -28.43 -1.43
C GLY A 975 6.85 -26.96 -1.07
N ALA A 976 8.09 -26.46 -1.11
CA ALA A 976 8.42 -25.06 -0.85
C ALA A 976 7.80 -24.11 -1.90
N ILE A 977 7.74 -24.52 -3.17
CA ILE A 977 7.07 -23.76 -4.25
C ILE A 977 5.55 -23.70 -4.00
N LEU A 978 4.90 -24.83 -3.69
CA LEU A 978 3.46 -24.88 -3.42
C LEU A 978 3.07 -24.00 -2.24
N MET A 979 3.87 -24.03 -1.18
CA MET A 979 3.72 -23.15 -0.01
C MET A 979 3.84 -21.66 -0.39
N SER A 980 4.83 -21.30 -1.21
CA SER A 980 5.02 -19.92 -1.68
C SER A 980 3.85 -19.46 -2.55
N LEU A 981 3.32 -20.34 -3.40
CA LEU A 981 2.15 -20.08 -4.24
C LEU A 981 0.90 -19.83 -3.40
N SER A 982 0.70 -20.59 -2.32
CA SER A 982 -0.40 -20.36 -1.37
C SER A 982 -0.37 -18.94 -0.79
N SER A 983 0.81 -18.45 -0.37
CA SER A 983 0.97 -17.08 0.15
C SER A 983 0.58 -16.04 -0.91
N VAL A 984 0.98 -16.23 -2.17
CA VAL A 984 0.59 -15.34 -3.27
C VAL A 984 -0.91 -15.34 -3.49
N ILE A 985 -1.55 -16.51 -3.49
CA ILE A 985 -3.02 -16.64 -3.68
C ILE A 985 -3.77 -15.90 -2.56
N VAL A 986 -3.35 -16.07 -1.31
CA VAL A 986 -3.92 -15.39 -0.14
C VAL A 986 -3.82 -13.86 -0.27
N VAL A 987 -2.65 -13.36 -0.68
CA VAL A 987 -2.42 -11.92 -0.94
C VAL A 987 -3.37 -11.42 -2.03
N VAL A 988 -3.36 -12.06 -3.20
CA VAL A 988 -4.18 -11.66 -4.36
C VAL A 988 -5.66 -11.68 -3.99
N ASN A 989 -6.12 -12.71 -3.28
CA ASN A 989 -7.49 -12.79 -2.83
C ASN A 989 -7.84 -11.66 -1.86
N ALA A 990 -6.96 -11.30 -0.92
CA ALA A 990 -7.16 -10.16 -0.04
C ALA A 990 -7.25 -8.84 -0.84
N PHE A 991 -6.41 -8.63 -1.85
CA PHE A 991 -6.45 -7.45 -2.70
C PHE A 991 -7.76 -7.29 -3.49
N THR A 992 -8.48 -8.37 -3.77
CA THR A 992 -9.81 -8.26 -4.41
C THR A 992 -10.81 -7.49 -3.53
N LEU A 993 -10.60 -7.42 -2.22
CA LEU A 993 -11.44 -6.63 -1.29
C LEU A 993 -11.31 -5.12 -1.57
N LYS A 994 -10.16 -4.62 -2.06
CA LYS A 994 -9.97 -3.20 -2.41
C LYS A 994 -10.92 -2.71 -3.52
N ARG A 995 -11.48 -3.64 -4.31
CA ARG A 995 -12.41 -3.33 -5.41
C ARG A 995 -13.87 -3.54 -5.03
N SER A 996 -14.15 -3.87 -3.76
CA SER A 996 -15.51 -4.12 -3.33
C SER A 996 -16.30 -2.82 -3.21
N LYS A 997 -17.49 -2.78 -3.82
CA LYS A 997 -18.48 -1.72 -3.56
C LYS A 997 -19.14 -1.96 -2.21
N LEU A 998 -19.39 -0.90 -1.45
CA LEU A 998 -20.09 -0.97 -0.17
C LEU A 998 -21.59 -0.64 -0.26
N SER A 999 -22.12 -0.37 -1.45
CA SER A 999 -23.56 -0.33 -1.72
C SER A 999 -24.09 -1.69 -2.17
N LEU A 1000 -25.41 -1.87 -2.12
CA LEU A 1000 -26.12 -3.09 -2.55
C LEU A 1000 -26.40 -3.15 -4.07
N ASP A 1001 -25.86 -2.21 -4.87
CA ASP A 1001 -26.08 -2.10 -6.32
C ASP A 1001 -25.25 -3.04 -7.21
#